data_AF-A0AAP9XY11-F1
#
_entry.id   AF-A0AAP9XY11-F1
#
_cell.length_a   1.000
_cell.length_b   1.000
_cell.length_c   1.000
_cell.angle_alpha   90.00
_cell.angle_beta   90.00
_cell.angle_gamma   90.00
#
_symmetry.space_group_name_H-M   'P 1'
#
loop_
_entity.id
_entity.type
_entity.pdbx_description
1 polymer ?
#
loop_
_entity_poly.entity_id
_entity_poly.type
_entity_poly.pdbx_seq_one_letter_code
_entity_poly.pdbx_strand_id
1 'polypeptide(L)'
;MTTSSAMLGKIPENPSRIPARDPKYFLSDASAVRALLQAAVNVELFTIPLYMSAMKSIQGTHAINAQDVDYYKGRVWPGRSIARVPDRDPKQSDKDNDVAIANQSAYNTVFSVFIDEMLHLQMASNLCATLGLAPDFNSPALQDKLYNWTCYGPGQTVIPHIIDLTDLDMPLPETGITLADLTPSQLQLFMIIEQNDELARAQLKPAGTRKYPYFPEAPFDGWKAGNTETDLPMFGTISWMYYCLLQYTTIQYTDGSTLWEKMFAGQRDLFNSKAGTHPMAEYPKMPSQIGAASALQAQLQAIEMVLAICDQGEGGISEVTIKAYLAMVHETARQRGVALARPLALLAANVVLDQFQPDATALATDYPSYDDVGAKLPDSDDAIARVDNGKIPHYDRFARIAEQWIGNLTTWRQWHAAGKQWTAEMLTTADYDASKAPANIPKPQQVADALNALKRNTPATVLDNVAQGALAGITTVLSKSWSDPSVEFPFPSMVGSGDRIALFWAVYGETPTLRAATEASAGGQDGAARVLNHACQSLSLDGSGGADCAAQATYHSCKGSNLCATQGGCGFVQSTQGGGNCSSSNVQLTGAEVGGGCGAPTFYSAPADNKCGGFGGCAVPISASQLYPKRETLAMQLYKFDADGHPTELTDADGQLVVQQVHYGDSVYETAWKAVETVRAHQDPSYKPQDTPPPATDLRIALPPST
;
A
#
# COMPACT_ATOMS: atom_id res chain seq x y z
N MET A 1 -39.64 18.80 26.29
CA MET A 1 -39.89 18.44 27.71
C MET A 1 -38.56 18.10 28.33
N THR A 2 -38.23 18.74 29.45
CA THR A 2 -37.04 18.49 30.26
C THR A 2 -37.20 17.23 31.11
N THR A 3 -36.31 16.26 30.94
CA THR A 3 -35.92 15.29 31.98
C THR A 3 -34.41 15.00 31.89
N SER A 4 -33.75 15.44 32.95
CA SER A 4 -32.42 15.16 33.47
C SER A 4 -31.86 13.72 33.31
N SER A 5 -30.57 13.69 32.94
CA SER A 5 -29.47 12.80 33.37
C SER A 5 -29.37 11.36 32.83
N ALA A 6 -28.17 11.11 32.26
CA ALA A 6 -27.48 9.86 31.94
C ALA A 6 -27.70 9.21 30.57
N MET A 7 -26.54 8.89 29.95
CA MET A 7 -26.30 7.97 28.83
C MET A 7 -26.64 8.45 27.41
N LEU A 8 -25.64 8.99 26.68
CA LEU A 8 -25.34 8.74 25.25
C LEU A 8 -23.94 9.37 24.96
N GLY A 9 -22.96 8.53 24.60
CA GLY A 9 -21.54 8.91 24.60
C GLY A 9 -21.10 9.71 23.38
N LYS A 10 -20.61 10.92 23.63
CA LYS A 10 -19.49 11.49 22.87
C LYS A 10 -18.20 11.01 23.53
N ILE A 11 -17.07 10.97 22.82
CA ILE A 11 -15.75 10.86 23.48
C ILE A 11 -15.76 11.86 24.66
N PRO A 12 -15.53 11.41 25.91
CA PRO A 12 -15.68 12.27 27.07
C PRO A 12 -14.80 13.52 26.96
N GLU A 13 -15.43 14.69 26.93
CA GLU A 13 -14.72 15.97 27.04
C GLU A 13 -14.13 16.07 28.46
N ASN A 14 -12.83 16.30 28.56
CA ASN A 14 -12.04 16.25 29.81
C ASN A 14 -11.91 14.83 30.41
N PRO A 15 -11.24 13.90 29.71
CA PRO A 15 -10.94 12.58 30.25
C PRO A 15 -10.18 12.71 31.58
N SER A 16 -10.55 11.90 32.56
CA SER A 16 -9.81 11.80 33.81
C SER A 16 -8.60 10.89 33.62
N ARG A 17 -7.41 11.37 34.01
CA ARG A 17 -6.23 10.51 34.16
C ARG A 17 -6.56 9.40 35.16
N ILE A 18 -6.14 8.16 34.90
CA ILE A 18 -6.17 7.08 35.89
C ILE A 18 -4.98 7.28 36.85
N PRO A 19 -5.17 7.83 38.06
CA PRO A 19 -4.08 8.17 38.96
C PRO A 19 -3.85 7.06 39.99
N ALA A 20 -2.64 7.03 40.56
CA ALA A 20 -2.32 6.16 41.71
C ALA A 20 -2.69 4.68 41.50
N ARG A 21 -2.53 4.15 40.27
CA ARG A 21 -2.75 2.74 39.98
C ARG A 21 -1.66 1.90 40.69
N ASP A 22 -2.04 0.74 41.23
CA ASP A 22 -1.10 -0.17 41.88
C ASP A 22 -0.09 -0.73 40.84
N PRO A 23 1.24 -0.58 41.04
CA PRO A 23 2.27 -1.08 40.13
C PRO A 23 2.17 -2.56 39.77
N LYS A 24 1.50 -3.39 40.58
CA LYS A 24 1.28 -4.81 40.26
C LYS A 24 0.51 -5.02 38.95
N TYR A 25 -0.27 -4.01 38.52
CA TYR A 25 -1.03 -4.06 37.26
C TYR A 25 -0.21 -3.67 36.04
N PHE A 26 1.07 -3.32 36.20
CA PHE A 26 1.92 -2.90 35.08
C PHE A 26 1.89 -3.89 33.91
N LEU A 27 2.06 -5.19 34.17
CA LEU A 27 2.09 -6.19 33.09
C LEU A 27 0.74 -6.33 32.38
N SER A 28 -0.38 -6.22 33.09
CA SER A 28 -1.70 -6.20 32.46
C SER A 28 -1.93 -4.92 31.65
N ASP A 29 -1.53 -3.76 32.16
CA ASP A 29 -1.72 -2.49 31.45
C ASP A 29 -0.83 -2.42 30.19
N ALA A 30 0.42 -2.89 30.30
CA ALA A 30 1.33 -2.99 29.17
C ALA A 30 0.81 -3.96 28.09
N SER A 31 0.21 -5.09 28.50
CA SER A 31 -0.47 -6.02 27.58
C SER A 31 -1.67 -5.36 26.88
N ALA A 32 -2.47 -4.55 27.58
CA ALA A 32 -3.58 -3.82 26.96
C ALA A 32 -3.10 -2.80 25.92
N VAL A 33 -2.03 -2.06 26.21
CA VAL A 33 -1.40 -1.14 25.23
C VAL A 33 -0.89 -1.90 24.01
N ARG A 34 -0.21 -3.05 24.21
CA ARG A 34 0.26 -3.91 23.10
C ARG A 34 -0.89 -4.38 22.22
N ALA A 35 -1.95 -4.88 22.84
CA ALA A 35 -3.14 -5.36 22.15
C ALA A 35 -3.82 -4.22 21.36
N LEU A 36 -4.00 -3.04 21.96
CA LEU A 36 -4.59 -1.88 21.29
C LEU A 36 -3.77 -1.39 20.10
N LEU A 37 -2.44 -1.39 20.22
CA LEU A 37 -1.55 -1.00 19.12
C LEU A 37 -1.58 -2.01 17.97
N GLN A 38 -1.64 -3.31 18.27
CA GLN A 38 -1.83 -4.33 17.24
C GLN A 38 -3.22 -4.25 16.61
N ALA A 39 -4.25 -3.93 17.40
CA ALA A 39 -5.60 -3.71 16.89
C ALA A 39 -5.68 -2.49 15.94
N ALA A 40 -4.97 -1.41 16.25
CA ALA A 40 -4.78 -0.27 15.35
C ALA A 40 -4.16 -0.73 14.02
N VAL A 41 -3.00 -1.40 14.05
CA VAL A 41 -2.37 -1.94 12.84
C VAL A 41 -3.33 -2.83 12.04
N ASN A 42 -4.13 -3.66 12.71
CA ASN A 42 -5.08 -4.54 12.06
C ASN A 42 -6.21 -3.78 11.34
N VAL A 43 -6.80 -2.75 11.96
CA VAL A 43 -7.90 -2.01 11.33
C VAL A 43 -7.39 -1.16 10.16
N GLU A 44 -6.26 -0.47 10.29
CA GLU A 44 -5.66 0.31 9.20
C GLU A 44 -5.23 -0.60 8.03
N LEU A 45 -4.75 -1.81 8.31
CA LEU A 45 -4.43 -2.77 7.25
C LEU A 45 -5.69 -3.38 6.60
N PHE A 46 -6.77 -3.52 7.36
CA PHE A 46 -8.05 -4.03 6.88
C PHE A 46 -8.74 -3.09 5.88
N THR A 47 -8.56 -1.77 6.00
CA THR A 47 -9.18 -0.80 5.08
C THR A 47 -8.47 -0.77 3.72
N ILE A 48 -7.15 -0.97 3.67
CA ILE A 48 -6.32 -0.83 2.45
C ILE A 48 -6.80 -1.72 1.29
N PRO A 49 -6.90 -3.08 1.39
CA PRO A 49 -7.40 -3.90 0.28
C PRO A 49 -8.85 -3.61 -0.07
N LEU A 50 -9.66 -3.24 0.93
CA LEU A 50 -11.08 -2.96 0.79
C LEU A 50 -11.31 -1.71 -0.08
N TYR A 51 -10.65 -0.60 0.26
CA TYR A 51 -10.74 0.66 -0.47
C TYR A 51 -10.06 0.57 -1.83
N MET A 52 -8.90 -0.10 -1.91
CA MET A 52 -8.21 -0.35 -3.17
C MET A 52 -9.05 -1.14 -4.16
N SER A 53 -9.72 -2.22 -3.72
CA SER A 53 -10.58 -3.02 -4.60
C SER A 53 -11.70 -2.18 -5.19
N ALA A 54 -12.41 -1.41 -4.36
CA ALA A 54 -13.51 -0.57 -4.84
C ALA A 54 -13.01 0.56 -5.76
N MET A 55 -11.91 1.23 -5.41
CA MET A 55 -11.26 2.24 -6.26
C MET A 55 -10.93 1.68 -7.64
N LYS A 56 -10.26 0.51 -7.70
CA LYS A 56 -9.84 -0.14 -8.95
C LYS A 56 -10.99 -0.74 -9.75
N SER A 57 -12.18 -0.86 -9.16
CA SER A 57 -13.40 -1.29 -9.86
C SER A 57 -13.98 -0.20 -10.78
N ILE A 58 -13.64 1.07 -10.56
CA ILE A 58 -14.10 2.18 -11.40
C ILE A 58 -13.52 2.03 -12.81
N GLN A 59 -14.39 2.02 -13.81
CA GLN A 59 -13.99 1.77 -15.19
C GLN A 59 -13.17 2.93 -15.76
N GLY A 60 -12.12 2.59 -16.50
CA GLY A 60 -11.30 3.56 -17.19
C GLY A 60 -9.99 2.99 -17.70
N THR A 61 -9.23 3.84 -18.35
CA THR A 61 -7.88 3.56 -18.81
C THR A 61 -6.95 4.66 -18.36
N HIS A 62 -5.65 4.40 -18.37
CA HIS A 62 -4.62 5.39 -18.08
C HIS A 62 -3.51 5.33 -19.14
N ALA A 63 -2.88 6.46 -19.38
CA ALA A 63 -1.66 6.52 -20.17
C ALA A 63 -0.47 6.08 -19.31
N ILE A 64 0.55 5.53 -19.96
CA ILE A 64 1.85 5.30 -19.33
C ILE A 64 2.77 6.41 -19.83
N ASN A 65 3.19 7.28 -18.91
CA ASN A 65 4.04 8.42 -19.18
C ASN A 65 5.10 8.58 -18.10
N ALA A 66 6.22 9.16 -18.48
CA ALA A 66 7.32 9.52 -17.60
C ALA A 66 8.15 10.59 -18.29
N GLN A 67 9.03 11.24 -17.54
CA GLN A 67 9.96 12.22 -18.09
C GLN A 67 10.71 11.67 -19.31
N ASP A 68 10.68 12.41 -20.41
CA ASP A 68 11.38 12.10 -21.66
C ASP A 68 11.03 10.73 -22.29
N VAL A 69 9.86 10.17 -21.98
CA VAL A 69 9.32 8.95 -22.61
C VAL A 69 8.18 9.32 -23.57
N ASP A 70 8.39 9.07 -24.86
CA ASP A 70 7.44 9.40 -25.94
C ASP A 70 6.93 8.17 -26.73
N TYR A 71 7.52 7.00 -26.51
CA TYR A 71 7.22 5.80 -27.31
C TYR A 71 5.87 5.14 -27.00
N TYR A 72 5.16 5.57 -25.95
CA TYR A 72 3.78 5.14 -25.66
C TYR A 72 2.73 6.16 -26.09
N LYS A 73 3.11 7.22 -26.81
CA LYS A 73 2.19 8.29 -27.22
C LYS A 73 0.88 7.75 -27.79
N GLY A 74 -0.23 8.25 -27.26
CA GLY A 74 -1.58 7.85 -27.64
C GLY A 74 -1.99 6.42 -27.28
N ARG A 75 -1.20 5.65 -26.52
CA ARG A 75 -1.60 4.34 -26.00
C ARG A 75 -2.11 4.46 -24.57
N VAL A 76 -3.11 3.66 -24.23
CA VAL A 76 -3.63 3.56 -22.86
C VAL A 76 -3.85 2.10 -22.46
N TRP A 77 -3.80 1.83 -21.16
CA TRP A 77 -3.99 0.50 -20.58
C TRP A 77 -5.19 0.45 -19.64
N PRO A 78 -5.77 -0.75 -19.42
CA PRO A 78 -6.88 -0.92 -18.50
C PRO A 78 -6.55 -0.47 -17.07
N GLY A 79 -7.56 0.09 -16.41
CA GLY A 79 -7.44 0.63 -15.06
C GLY A 79 -7.33 2.15 -15.11
N ARG A 80 -8.06 2.83 -14.23
CA ARG A 80 -7.94 4.28 -14.07
C ARG A 80 -6.74 4.61 -13.17
N SER A 81 -6.14 5.77 -13.39
CA SER A 81 -5.16 6.39 -12.51
C SER A 81 -5.71 7.68 -11.93
N ILE A 82 -5.01 8.25 -10.97
CA ILE A 82 -5.22 9.66 -10.62
C ILE A 82 -4.94 10.53 -11.85
N ALA A 83 -5.72 11.59 -11.99
CA ALA A 83 -5.61 12.57 -13.05
C ALA A 83 -6.47 13.78 -12.70
N ARG A 84 -6.24 14.92 -13.34
CA ARG A 84 -7.22 16.02 -13.37
C ARG A 84 -8.61 15.52 -13.78
N VAL A 85 -9.65 16.01 -13.10
CA VAL A 85 -11.04 15.79 -13.53
C VAL A 85 -11.24 16.44 -14.91
N PRO A 86 -11.70 15.68 -15.93
CA PRO A 86 -11.79 16.20 -17.28
C PRO A 86 -12.82 17.33 -17.38
N ASP A 87 -12.51 18.34 -18.18
CA ASP A 87 -13.51 19.31 -18.63
C ASP A 87 -14.54 18.63 -19.55
N ARG A 88 -15.72 19.23 -19.66
CA ARG A 88 -16.75 18.74 -20.59
C ARG A 88 -16.26 18.85 -22.04
N ASP A 89 -16.18 17.73 -22.74
CA ASP A 89 -15.86 17.64 -24.16
C ASP A 89 -17.14 17.89 -24.99
N PRO A 90 -17.20 18.97 -25.80
CA PRO A 90 -18.36 19.28 -26.63
C PRO A 90 -18.61 18.23 -27.74
N LYS A 91 -17.66 17.32 -28.00
CA LYS A 91 -17.82 16.21 -28.95
C LYS A 91 -18.47 14.97 -28.32
N GLN A 92 -18.55 14.90 -26.99
CA GLN A 92 -19.16 13.79 -26.26
C GLN A 92 -20.60 14.13 -25.86
N SER A 93 -21.43 13.11 -25.62
CA SER A 93 -22.76 13.33 -25.08
C SER A 93 -22.69 13.86 -23.64
N ASP A 94 -23.74 14.53 -23.16
CA ASP A 94 -23.81 14.98 -21.76
C ASP A 94 -23.62 13.81 -20.79
N LYS A 95 -24.20 12.66 -21.11
CA LYS A 95 -24.07 11.44 -20.30
C LYS A 95 -22.64 10.94 -20.25
N ASP A 96 -21.94 10.91 -21.38
CA ASP A 96 -20.55 10.42 -21.41
C ASP A 96 -19.62 11.37 -20.64
N ASN A 97 -19.85 12.68 -20.77
CA ASN A 97 -19.18 13.69 -19.96
C ASN A 97 -19.43 13.51 -18.46
N ASP A 98 -20.69 13.33 -18.05
CA ASP A 98 -21.05 13.14 -16.64
C ASP A 98 -20.42 11.87 -16.07
N VAL A 99 -20.36 10.78 -16.85
CA VAL A 99 -19.66 9.54 -16.45
C VAL A 99 -18.16 9.75 -16.32
N ALA A 100 -17.52 10.45 -17.27
CA ALA A 100 -16.09 10.72 -17.23
C ALA A 100 -15.70 11.56 -15.99
N ILE A 101 -16.48 12.60 -15.69
CA ILE A 101 -16.31 13.46 -14.52
C ILE A 101 -16.54 12.68 -13.23
N ALA A 102 -17.64 11.90 -13.15
CA ALA A 102 -17.97 11.11 -11.98
C ALA A 102 -16.87 10.06 -11.71
N ASN A 103 -16.45 9.31 -12.74
CA ASN A 103 -15.44 8.28 -12.60
C ASN A 103 -14.10 8.85 -12.14
N GLN A 104 -13.64 9.96 -12.71
CA GLN A 104 -12.36 10.56 -12.27
C GLN A 104 -12.45 11.18 -10.87
N SER A 105 -13.56 11.85 -10.56
CA SER A 105 -13.75 12.47 -9.24
C SER A 105 -13.82 11.43 -8.13
N ALA A 106 -14.62 10.37 -8.32
CA ALA A 106 -14.71 9.28 -7.35
C ALA A 106 -13.37 8.53 -7.21
N TYR A 107 -12.66 8.28 -8.32
CA TYR A 107 -11.34 7.64 -8.27
C TYR A 107 -10.35 8.47 -7.45
N ASN A 108 -10.22 9.78 -7.72
CA ASN A 108 -9.33 10.66 -6.97
C ASN A 108 -9.69 10.73 -5.48
N THR A 109 -10.99 10.78 -5.15
CA THR A 109 -11.45 10.83 -3.76
C THR A 109 -11.19 9.53 -3.00
N VAL A 110 -11.45 8.36 -3.59
CA VAL A 110 -11.11 7.09 -2.91
C VAL A 110 -9.60 6.90 -2.84
N PHE A 111 -8.85 7.31 -3.87
CA PHE A 111 -7.38 7.28 -3.85
C PHE A 111 -6.81 8.11 -2.71
N SER A 112 -7.34 9.30 -2.44
CA SER A 112 -6.83 10.14 -1.36
C SER A 112 -7.06 9.50 0.01
N VAL A 113 -8.21 8.84 0.22
CA VAL A 113 -8.45 8.05 1.44
C VAL A 113 -7.47 6.89 1.53
N PHE A 114 -7.31 6.11 0.45
CA PHE A 114 -6.38 4.98 0.40
C PHE A 114 -4.94 5.36 0.75
N ILE A 115 -4.45 6.53 0.33
CA ILE A 115 -3.12 7.03 0.72
C ILE A 115 -3.07 7.47 2.19
N ASP A 116 -4.13 8.10 2.70
CA ASP A 116 -4.23 8.45 4.11
C ASP A 116 -4.21 7.17 5.00
N GLU A 117 -4.91 6.10 4.62
CA GLU A 117 -4.88 4.80 5.33
C GLU A 117 -3.47 4.19 5.36
N MET A 118 -2.69 4.31 4.29
CA MET A 118 -1.28 3.88 4.29
C MET A 118 -0.43 4.68 5.27
N LEU A 119 -0.69 5.99 5.39
CA LEU A 119 -0.06 6.84 6.38
C LEU A 119 -0.49 6.44 7.79
N HIS A 120 -1.76 6.11 8.03
CA HIS A 120 -2.28 5.66 9.32
C HIS A 120 -1.64 4.35 9.76
N LEU A 121 -1.54 3.38 8.85
CA LEU A 121 -0.85 2.12 9.09
C LEU A 121 0.61 2.35 9.53
N GLN A 122 1.33 3.27 8.87
CA GLN A 122 2.67 3.65 9.30
C GLN A 122 2.67 4.31 10.68
N MET A 123 1.76 5.24 10.95
CA MET A 123 1.70 5.91 12.26
C MET A 123 1.38 4.93 13.39
N ALA A 124 0.44 3.99 13.19
CA ALA A 124 0.16 2.92 14.13
C ALA A 124 1.39 2.03 14.38
N SER A 125 2.12 1.71 13.32
CA SER A 125 3.38 0.94 13.39
C SER A 125 4.49 1.70 14.11
N ASN A 126 4.57 3.01 13.89
CA ASN A 126 5.47 3.91 14.61
C ASN A 126 5.13 3.89 16.11
N LEU A 127 3.87 4.02 16.50
CA LEU A 127 3.44 3.92 17.90
C LEU A 127 3.84 2.58 18.53
N CYS A 128 3.76 1.47 17.79
CA CYS A 128 4.28 0.16 18.22
C CYS A 128 5.79 0.24 18.51
N ALA A 129 6.57 0.71 17.53
CA ALA A 129 8.03 0.78 17.63
C ALA A 129 8.48 1.63 18.83
N THR A 130 7.84 2.79 19.07
CA THR A 130 8.13 3.67 20.22
C THR A 130 8.13 2.96 21.55
N LEU A 131 7.28 1.96 21.68
CA LEU A 131 7.02 1.21 22.90
C LEU A 131 7.70 -0.16 22.88
N GLY A 132 8.68 -0.33 21.98
CA GLY A 132 9.50 -1.52 21.87
C GLY A 132 8.78 -2.72 21.26
N LEU A 133 7.75 -2.47 20.44
CA LEU A 133 6.92 -3.50 19.84
C LEU A 133 7.15 -3.56 18.34
N ALA A 134 7.20 -4.78 17.80
CA ALA A 134 7.13 -5.01 16.36
C ALA A 134 5.67 -5.30 15.98
N PRO A 135 5.06 -4.51 15.08
CA PRO A 135 3.73 -4.79 14.57
C PRO A 135 3.70 -6.07 13.71
N ASP A 136 2.63 -6.86 13.83
CA ASP A 136 2.38 -8.04 13.01
C ASP A 136 1.33 -7.77 11.93
N PHE A 137 1.72 -7.77 10.66
CA PHE A 137 0.83 -7.54 9.52
C PHE A 137 0.15 -8.83 9.02
N ASN A 138 0.42 -9.96 9.67
CA ASN A 138 -0.21 -11.25 9.38
C ASN A 138 -1.03 -11.75 10.58
N SER A 139 -1.58 -10.82 11.38
CA SER A 139 -2.39 -11.14 12.54
C SER A 139 -3.54 -12.09 12.17
N PRO A 140 -3.86 -13.07 13.04
CA PRO A 140 -4.98 -13.99 12.83
C PRO A 140 -6.35 -13.30 12.78
N ALA A 141 -6.43 -12.03 13.17
CA ALA A 141 -7.63 -11.21 13.00
C ALA A 141 -7.96 -10.92 11.52
N LEU A 142 -6.94 -10.94 10.64
CA LEU A 142 -7.09 -10.60 9.22
C LEU A 142 -6.84 -11.80 8.31
N GLN A 143 -5.81 -12.59 8.65
CA GLN A 143 -5.28 -13.61 7.75
C GLN A 143 -5.11 -14.97 8.45
N ASP A 144 -5.17 -16.06 7.68
CA ASP A 144 -4.74 -17.37 8.15
C ASP A 144 -3.23 -17.61 7.92
N LYS A 145 -2.76 -18.80 8.32
CA LYS A 145 -1.34 -19.18 8.17
C LYS A 145 -0.86 -19.33 6.73
N LEU A 146 -1.77 -19.32 5.77
CA LEU A 146 -1.50 -19.36 4.33
C LEU A 146 -1.63 -17.96 3.70
N TYR A 147 -1.72 -16.91 4.51
CA TYR A 147 -1.95 -15.53 4.08
C TYR A 147 -3.29 -15.35 3.33
N ASN A 148 -4.28 -16.22 3.56
CA ASN A 148 -5.64 -15.98 3.06
C ASN A 148 -6.31 -14.93 3.91
N TRP A 149 -6.94 -13.93 3.29
CA TRP A 149 -7.68 -12.89 4.01
C TRP A 149 -9.03 -13.44 4.48
N THR A 150 -9.09 -13.82 5.75
CA THR A 150 -10.27 -14.43 6.37
C THR A 150 -11.30 -13.40 6.80
N CYS A 151 -10.90 -12.14 6.98
CA CYS A 151 -11.76 -11.03 7.38
C CYS A 151 -12.73 -10.52 6.28
N TYR A 152 -12.51 -10.86 5.00
CA TYR A 152 -13.42 -10.50 3.90
C TYR A 152 -14.16 -11.71 3.36
N GLY A 153 -15.48 -11.67 3.20
CA GLY A 153 -16.28 -12.72 2.58
C GLY A 153 -17.78 -12.52 2.80
N PRO A 154 -18.65 -13.20 2.05
CA PRO A 154 -20.11 -12.97 2.08
C PRO A 154 -20.78 -13.23 3.43
N GLY A 155 -20.14 -14.01 4.31
CA GLY A 155 -20.59 -14.25 5.68
C GLY A 155 -19.85 -13.46 6.76
N GLN A 156 -18.93 -12.57 6.37
CA GLN A 156 -18.18 -11.76 7.32
C GLN A 156 -18.98 -10.52 7.69
N THR A 157 -19.08 -10.25 8.98
CA THR A 157 -19.85 -9.11 9.52
C THR A 157 -19.06 -8.28 10.51
N VAL A 158 -17.83 -8.67 10.85
CA VAL A 158 -17.03 -7.99 11.87
C VAL A 158 -15.98 -7.11 11.20
N ILE A 159 -16.08 -5.80 11.39
CA ILE A 159 -14.94 -4.90 11.19
C ILE A 159 -13.98 -5.18 12.35
N PRO A 160 -12.73 -5.61 12.09
CA PRO A 160 -11.82 -6.08 13.13
C PRO A 160 -11.73 -5.12 14.31
N HIS A 161 -12.01 -5.60 15.52
CA HIS A 161 -12.02 -4.84 16.79
C HIS A 161 -13.08 -3.73 16.91
N ILE A 162 -13.62 -3.23 15.81
CA ILE A 162 -14.50 -2.05 15.81
C ILE A 162 -15.95 -2.45 16.05
N ILE A 163 -16.59 -3.09 15.08
CA ILE A 163 -18.04 -3.33 15.15
C ILE A 163 -18.48 -4.60 14.40
N ASP A 164 -19.43 -5.35 14.97
CA ASP A 164 -20.16 -6.39 14.24
C ASP A 164 -21.39 -5.74 13.60
N LEU A 165 -21.43 -5.73 12.27
CA LEU A 165 -22.54 -5.14 11.51
C LEU A 165 -23.88 -5.75 11.91
N THR A 166 -23.92 -7.01 12.39
CA THR A 166 -25.16 -7.63 12.88
C THR A 166 -25.73 -6.99 14.14
N ASP A 167 -24.98 -6.13 14.83
CA ASP A 167 -25.45 -5.36 15.99
C ASP A 167 -26.00 -3.98 15.62
N LEU A 168 -26.00 -3.61 14.33
CA LEU A 168 -26.58 -2.38 13.82
C LEU A 168 -28.08 -2.54 13.53
N ASP A 169 -28.88 -1.54 13.88
CA ASP A 169 -30.31 -1.39 13.61
C ASP A 169 -30.56 -0.69 12.26
N MET A 170 -29.86 -1.19 11.24
CA MET A 170 -29.97 -0.71 9.86
C MET A 170 -29.79 -1.87 8.88
N PRO A 171 -30.23 -1.72 7.62
CA PRO A 171 -29.93 -2.71 6.59
C PRO A 171 -28.42 -2.92 6.48
N LEU A 172 -28.00 -4.18 6.49
CA LEU A 172 -26.59 -4.54 6.30
C LEU A 172 -26.21 -4.36 4.82
N PRO A 173 -24.93 -4.12 4.52
CA PRO A 173 -24.42 -4.22 3.16
C PRO A 173 -24.80 -5.57 2.53
N GLU A 174 -25.24 -5.55 1.26
CA GLU A 174 -25.85 -6.71 0.58
C GLU A 174 -24.96 -7.97 0.56
N THR A 175 -23.65 -7.79 0.64
CA THR A 175 -22.64 -8.85 0.52
C THR A 175 -21.82 -9.05 1.78
N GLY A 176 -22.27 -8.54 2.94
CA GLY A 176 -21.45 -8.50 4.15
C GLY A 176 -20.17 -7.69 3.94
N ILE A 177 -19.11 -8.01 4.68
CA ILE A 177 -17.80 -7.38 4.51
C ILE A 177 -17.05 -8.11 3.40
N THR A 178 -17.09 -7.58 2.18
CA THR A 178 -16.43 -8.17 1.01
C THR A 178 -15.63 -7.13 0.26
N LEU A 179 -14.59 -7.60 -0.44
CA LEU A 179 -14.04 -6.84 -1.55
C LEU A 179 -15.10 -6.81 -2.64
N ALA A 180 -15.44 -5.63 -3.13
CA ALA A 180 -16.49 -5.43 -4.13
C ALA A 180 -16.22 -4.20 -4.99
N ASP A 181 -17.05 -3.99 -6.01
CA ASP A 181 -17.03 -2.76 -6.79
C ASP A 181 -17.66 -1.60 -6.01
N LEU A 182 -17.37 -0.38 -6.45
CA LEU A 182 -17.87 0.83 -5.82
C LEU A 182 -19.37 0.98 -6.09
N THR A 183 -20.17 0.53 -5.13
CA THR A 183 -21.64 0.55 -5.15
C THR A 183 -22.18 1.36 -3.96
N PRO A 184 -23.47 1.75 -3.94
CA PRO A 184 -24.07 2.37 -2.77
C PRO A 184 -23.91 1.53 -1.49
N SER A 185 -24.05 0.19 -1.59
CA SER A 185 -23.85 -0.72 -0.46
C SER A 185 -22.38 -0.73 0.02
N GLN A 186 -21.42 -0.65 -0.90
CA GLN A 186 -20.00 -0.60 -0.54
C GLN A 186 -19.62 0.74 0.10
N LEU A 187 -20.15 1.85 -0.41
CA LEU A 187 -19.96 3.17 0.20
C LEU A 187 -20.60 3.25 1.59
N GLN A 188 -21.73 2.57 1.81
CA GLN A 188 -22.32 2.47 3.14
C GLN A 188 -21.41 1.73 4.11
N LEU A 189 -20.76 0.63 3.68
CA LEU A 189 -19.75 -0.04 4.49
C LEU A 189 -18.58 0.91 4.83
N PHE A 190 -18.11 1.70 3.87
CA PHE A 190 -17.01 2.65 4.10
C PHE A 190 -17.41 3.72 5.10
N MET A 191 -18.62 4.28 4.98
CA MET A 191 -19.15 5.23 5.95
C MET A 191 -19.32 4.61 7.34
N ILE A 192 -19.65 3.33 7.48
CA ILE A 192 -19.72 2.65 8.79
C ILE A 192 -18.33 2.48 9.41
N ILE A 193 -17.29 2.25 8.58
CA ILE A 193 -15.90 2.17 9.06
C ILE A 193 -15.45 3.55 9.58
N GLU A 194 -15.72 4.61 8.82
CA GLU A 194 -15.24 5.98 9.11
C GLU A 194 -16.18 6.85 9.96
N GLN A 195 -17.26 6.29 10.50
CA GLN A 195 -18.23 7.11 11.24
C GLN A 195 -17.72 7.49 12.63
N ASN A 196 -18.14 8.67 13.09
CA ASN A 196 -17.94 9.09 14.47
C ASN A 196 -18.84 8.33 15.48
N ASP A 197 -18.53 8.49 16.76
CA ASP A 197 -19.21 7.84 17.88
C ASP A 197 -20.72 8.10 17.95
N GLU A 198 -21.15 9.34 17.65
CA GLU A 198 -22.55 9.74 17.77
C GLU A 198 -23.40 8.97 16.77
N LEU A 199 -22.93 8.89 15.52
CA LEU A 199 -23.54 8.10 14.45
C LEU A 199 -23.51 6.61 14.78
N ALA A 200 -22.35 6.06 15.18
CA ALA A 200 -22.23 4.65 15.54
C ALA A 200 -23.21 4.24 16.64
N ARG A 201 -23.33 5.04 17.71
CA ARG A 201 -24.27 4.75 18.82
C ARG A 201 -25.72 4.82 18.40
N ALA A 202 -26.07 5.79 17.56
CA ALA A 202 -27.43 5.95 17.05
C ALA A 202 -27.87 4.77 16.17
N GLN A 203 -26.92 4.11 15.52
CA GLN A 203 -27.18 2.96 14.65
C GLN A 203 -27.18 1.62 15.38
N LEU A 204 -26.78 1.51 16.65
CA LEU A 204 -26.74 0.23 17.34
C LEU A 204 -28.12 -0.22 17.84
N LYS A 205 -28.45 -1.52 17.71
CA LYS A 205 -29.65 -2.17 18.29
C LYS A 205 -29.78 -1.94 19.80
N PRO A 206 -30.87 -2.25 20.50
CA PRO A 206 -30.88 -2.16 21.96
C PRO A 206 -29.82 -3.07 22.64
N ALA A 207 -29.16 -2.60 23.70
CA ALA A 207 -28.01 -3.29 24.33
C ALA A 207 -28.25 -4.78 24.68
N GLY A 208 -29.45 -5.15 25.11
CA GLY A 208 -29.80 -6.55 25.42
C GLY A 208 -30.03 -7.46 24.21
N THR A 209 -29.92 -6.93 22.99
CA THR A 209 -30.13 -7.66 21.72
C THR A 209 -28.87 -7.73 20.87
N ARG A 210 -27.80 -7.05 21.29
CA ARG A 210 -26.49 -7.06 20.62
C ARG A 210 -25.70 -8.28 21.05
N LYS A 211 -24.84 -8.76 20.16
CA LYS A 211 -23.86 -9.83 20.40
C LYS A 211 -22.71 -9.34 21.28
N TYR A 212 -22.29 -8.08 21.12
CA TYR A 212 -21.19 -7.50 21.88
C TYR A 212 -21.60 -6.25 22.68
N PRO A 213 -20.99 -6.03 23.87
CA PRO A 213 -20.89 -4.70 24.43
C PRO A 213 -19.90 -3.86 23.60
N TYR A 214 -20.19 -2.57 23.47
CA TYR A 214 -19.37 -1.61 22.74
C TYR A 214 -18.99 -0.44 23.65
N PHE A 215 -17.97 0.32 23.23
CA PHE A 215 -17.47 1.50 23.94
C PHE A 215 -17.00 1.20 25.37
N PRO A 216 -15.99 0.33 25.53
CA PRO A 216 -15.44 -0.05 26.83
C PRO A 216 -14.76 1.14 27.52
N GLU A 217 -14.65 1.06 28.84
CA GLU A 217 -13.84 1.99 29.63
C GLU A 217 -12.48 1.36 29.94
N ALA A 218 -11.41 2.17 29.91
CA ALA A 218 -10.10 1.73 30.39
C ALA A 218 -9.97 2.02 31.90
N PRO A 219 -9.32 1.14 32.68
CA PRO A 219 -8.77 -0.16 32.27
C PRO A 219 -9.87 -1.20 32.03
N PHE A 220 -9.68 -2.05 31.02
CA PHE A 220 -10.61 -3.11 30.65
C PHE A 220 -10.83 -4.09 31.80
N ASP A 221 -12.10 -4.42 32.04
CA ASP A 221 -12.50 -5.32 33.11
C ASP A 221 -11.91 -6.72 32.90
N GLY A 222 -11.35 -7.30 33.97
CA GLY A 222 -10.76 -8.63 33.95
C GLY A 222 -9.49 -8.81 33.10
N TRP A 223 -8.91 -7.75 32.51
CA TRP A 223 -7.74 -7.84 31.64
C TRP A 223 -6.48 -8.33 32.37
N LYS A 224 -5.73 -9.24 31.73
CA LYS A 224 -4.55 -9.92 32.30
C LYS A 224 -3.33 -9.75 31.40
N ALA A 225 -2.15 -9.94 31.99
CA ALA A 225 -0.87 -9.82 31.28
C ALA A 225 -0.69 -10.77 30.08
N GLY A 226 -1.44 -11.88 30.03
CA GLY A 226 -1.38 -12.85 28.93
C GLY A 226 -2.42 -12.59 27.83
N ASN A 227 -3.28 -11.58 27.98
CA ASN A 227 -4.26 -11.25 26.95
C ASN A 227 -3.60 -10.56 25.76
N THR A 228 -4.18 -10.78 24.58
CA THR A 228 -3.71 -10.26 23.29
C THR A 228 -4.82 -9.49 22.58
N GLU A 229 -4.57 -9.00 21.37
CA GLU A 229 -5.57 -8.29 20.57
C GLU A 229 -6.85 -9.10 20.33
N THR A 230 -6.77 -10.44 20.35
CA THR A 230 -7.96 -11.31 20.19
C THR A 230 -8.90 -11.31 21.40
N ASP A 231 -8.43 -10.83 22.54
CA ASP A 231 -9.22 -10.73 23.78
C ASP A 231 -9.83 -9.33 23.98
N LEU A 232 -9.57 -8.38 23.08
CA LEU A 232 -10.06 -7.02 23.20
C LEU A 232 -11.60 -6.97 23.16
N PRO A 233 -12.20 -6.05 23.93
CA PRO A 233 -13.60 -5.67 23.72
C PRO A 233 -13.81 -5.02 22.35
N MET A 234 -15.05 -4.99 21.88
CA MET A 234 -15.41 -4.24 20.66
C MET A 234 -15.55 -2.75 20.98
N PHE A 235 -15.05 -1.87 20.10
CA PHE A 235 -14.96 -0.43 20.41
C PHE A 235 -16.15 0.39 19.92
N GLY A 236 -16.78 -0.01 18.82
CA GLY A 236 -17.86 0.72 18.13
C GLY A 236 -17.35 1.64 17.04
N THR A 237 -16.23 2.34 17.27
CA THR A 237 -15.53 3.24 16.34
C THR A 237 -14.01 3.10 16.48
N ILE A 238 -13.26 3.53 15.46
CA ILE A 238 -11.79 3.56 15.47
C ILE A 238 -11.31 4.63 16.48
N SER A 239 -11.95 5.80 16.52
CA SER A 239 -11.63 6.86 17.48
C SER A 239 -11.81 6.43 18.93
N TRP A 240 -12.82 5.59 19.27
CA TRP A 240 -12.98 5.10 20.64
C TRP A 240 -11.88 4.11 21.02
N MET A 241 -11.41 3.28 20.09
CA MET A 241 -10.24 2.41 20.32
C MET A 241 -9.00 3.25 20.64
N TYR A 242 -8.74 4.29 19.84
CA TYR A 242 -7.64 5.22 20.08
C TYR A 242 -7.81 6.02 21.38
N TYR A 243 -9.04 6.38 21.75
CA TYR A 243 -9.34 6.98 23.05
C TYR A 243 -8.94 6.07 24.22
N CYS A 244 -9.26 4.77 24.15
CA CYS A 244 -8.80 3.80 25.15
C CYS A 244 -7.27 3.71 25.20
N LEU A 245 -6.59 3.75 24.06
CA LEU A 245 -5.12 3.78 24.00
C LEU A 245 -4.54 5.02 24.72
N LEU A 246 -5.15 6.20 24.52
CA LEU A 246 -4.75 7.43 25.23
C LEU A 246 -4.98 7.33 26.75
N GLN A 247 -6.07 6.70 27.19
CA GLN A 247 -6.31 6.45 28.62
C GLN A 247 -5.25 5.56 29.24
N TYR A 248 -4.89 4.45 28.59
CA TYR A 248 -3.85 3.55 29.09
C TYR A 248 -2.48 4.23 29.14
N THR A 249 -2.07 4.86 28.04
CA THR A 249 -0.72 5.48 27.94
C THR A 249 -0.50 6.62 28.94
N THR A 250 -1.57 7.21 29.49
CA THR A 250 -1.48 8.29 30.50
C THR A 250 -1.61 7.81 31.95
N ILE A 251 -1.74 6.50 32.20
CA ILE A 251 -1.76 5.90 33.55
C ILE A 251 -0.56 6.36 34.39
N GLN A 252 -0.83 6.75 35.63
CA GLN A 252 0.18 7.02 36.65
C GLN A 252 0.06 6.01 37.79
N TYR A 253 1.20 5.42 38.17
CA TYR A 253 1.29 4.46 39.27
C TYR A 253 1.55 5.14 40.62
N THR A 254 1.30 4.42 41.71
CA THR A 254 1.56 4.91 43.08
C THR A 254 3.05 5.16 43.37
N ASP A 255 3.95 4.50 42.65
CA ASP A 255 5.40 4.74 42.71
C ASP A 255 5.83 6.04 41.99
N GLY A 256 4.86 6.76 41.42
CA GLY A 256 5.05 8.01 40.70
C GLY A 256 5.37 7.83 39.23
N SER A 257 5.78 6.66 38.76
CA SER A 257 6.05 6.38 37.34
C SER A 257 4.78 6.37 36.49
N THR A 258 4.93 6.53 35.18
CA THR A 258 3.82 6.37 34.22
C THR A 258 3.98 5.09 33.39
N LEU A 259 2.87 4.59 32.82
CA LEU A 259 2.92 3.44 31.91
C LEU A 259 3.78 3.74 30.68
N TRP A 260 3.60 4.91 30.07
CA TRP A 260 4.40 5.34 28.93
C TRP A 260 5.90 5.35 29.21
N GLU A 261 6.34 5.99 30.30
CA GLU A 261 7.77 6.04 30.68
C GLU A 261 8.35 4.64 30.91
N LYS A 262 7.56 3.70 31.44
CA LYS A 262 7.97 2.31 31.65
C LYS A 262 8.05 1.48 30.35
N MET A 263 7.40 1.90 29.27
CA MET A 263 7.34 1.16 27.99
C MET A 263 8.22 1.77 26.88
N PHE A 264 8.65 3.03 27.00
CA PHE A 264 9.37 3.77 25.95
C PHE A 264 10.72 3.13 25.53
N ALA A 265 10.96 3.00 24.22
CA ALA A 265 12.11 2.32 23.61
C ALA A 265 12.70 2.96 22.31
N GLY A 266 12.08 3.97 21.68
CA GLY A 266 12.59 4.66 20.46
C GLY A 266 11.94 4.25 19.11
N GLN A 267 12.22 4.90 17.96
CA GLN A 267 11.43 4.79 16.71
C GLN A 267 12.20 4.85 15.36
N ARG A 268 11.48 4.65 14.24
CA ARG A 268 11.85 4.84 12.80
C ARG A 268 10.87 5.78 12.05
N ASP A 269 11.25 6.33 10.88
CA ASP A 269 10.42 7.18 10.00
C ASP A 269 10.69 6.97 8.51
N LEU A 270 9.65 7.09 7.68
CA LEU A 270 9.66 6.71 6.26
C LEU A 270 9.00 7.73 5.30
N PHE A 271 8.05 8.57 5.74
CA PHE A 271 7.35 9.55 4.87
C PHE A 271 7.89 10.99 5.03
N ASN A 272 8.49 11.28 6.18
CA ASN A 272 9.16 12.56 6.44
C ASN A 272 10.69 12.41 6.54
N SER A 273 11.21 11.18 6.36
CA SER A 273 12.63 10.91 6.25
C SER A 273 13.11 11.35 4.88
N LYS A 274 14.01 12.33 4.86
CA LYS A 274 14.61 12.81 3.62
C LYS A 274 15.51 11.72 3.03
N ALA A 275 15.22 11.31 1.80
CA ALA A 275 16.04 10.38 1.03
C ALA A 275 16.40 11.03 -0.32
N GLY A 276 17.41 10.50 -1.03
CA GLY A 276 17.85 11.07 -2.31
C GLY A 276 16.75 11.14 -3.38
N THR A 277 15.70 10.33 -3.21
CA THR A 277 14.58 10.13 -4.14
C THR A 277 13.30 10.81 -3.67
N HIS A 278 13.35 11.39 -2.47
CA HIS A 278 12.24 11.98 -1.71
C HIS A 278 12.83 13.13 -0.88
N PRO A 279 13.25 14.23 -1.54
CA PRO A 279 14.07 15.28 -0.91
C PRO A 279 13.28 16.10 0.12
N MET A 280 11.96 16.10 0.02
CA MET A 280 11.04 16.82 0.88
C MET A 280 10.34 15.87 1.86
N ALA A 281 9.62 16.42 2.83
CA ALA A 281 8.73 15.66 3.70
C ALA A 281 7.33 15.82 3.10
N GLU A 282 6.58 14.72 2.88
CA GLU A 282 5.24 14.83 2.27
C GLU A 282 4.25 15.56 3.19
N TYR A 283 4.44 15.38 4.51
CA TYR A 283 3.65 16.01 5.55
C TYR A 283 4.58 16.80 6.48
N PRO A 284 5.19 17.90 6.02
CA PRO A 284 6.26 18.60 6.75
C PRO A 284 5.76 19.27 8.03
N LYS A 285 4.44 19.43 8.16
CA LYS A 285 3.77 20.02 9.32
C LYS A 285 3.27 18.96 10.32
N MET A 286 3.32 17.69 9.94
CA MET A 286 2.81 16.57 10.73
C MET A 286 3.95 15.83 11.43
N PRO A 287 3.85 15.55 12.75
CA PRO A 287 4.81 14.70 13.44
C PRO A 287 4.56 13.23 13.08
N SER A 288 4.95 12.79 11.87
CA SER A 288 4.98 11.36 11.51
C SER A 288 6.11 10.60 12.22
N GLN A 289 6.96 11.31 12.97
CA GLN A 289 8.04 10.78 13.81
C GLN A 289 7.80 11.04 15.29
N ILE A 290 8.25 10.09 16.11
CA ILE A 290 8.59 10.29 17.51
C ILE A 290 10.12 10.30 17.64
N GLY A 291 10.73 11.38 17.14
CA GLY A 291 12.19 11.59 17.16
C GLY A 291 12.75 12.08 18.50
N ALA A 292 11.89 12.22 19.52
CA ALA A 292 12.30 12.71 20.82
C ALA A 292 13.13 11.68 21.61
N ALA A 293 14.30 12.09 22.10
CA ALA A 293 15.15 11.28 22.96
C ALA A 293 14.57 11.08 24.39
N SER A 294 13.57 11.88 24.78
CA SER A 294 12.94 11.80 26.10
C SER A 294 11.52 11.24 26.01
N ALA A 295 11.18 10.34 26.94
CA ALA A 295 9.88 9.68 26.98
C ALA A 295 8.71 10.69 26.97
N LEU A 296 8.78 11.78 27.73
CA LEU A 296 7.67 12.74 27.81
C LEU A 296 7.47 13.56 26.53
N GLN A 297 8.55 13.95 25.85
CA GLN A 297 8.43 14.59 24.53
C GLN A 297 7.92 13.59 23.49
N ALA A 298 8.35 12.33 23.60
CA ALA A 298 7.88 11.26 22.75
C ALA A 298 6.37 11.02 22.92
N GLN A 299 5.86 11.12 24.15
CA GLN A 299 4.43 11.00 24.43
C GLN A 299 3.60 12.12 23.79
N LEU A 300 4.10 13.36 23.77
CA LEU A 300 3.41 14.46 23.09
C LEU A 300 3.24 14.18 21.60
N GLN A 301 4.30 13.70 20.94
CA GLN A 301 4.25 13.33 19.52
C GLN A 301 3.30 12.15 19.27
N ALA A 302 3.26 11.17 20.18
CA ALA A 302 2.32 10.05 20.10
C ALA A 302 0.85 10.49 20.17
N ILE A 303 0.52 11.41 21.08
CA ILE A 303 -0.84 11.96 21.21
C ILE A 303 -1.25 12.69 19.93
N GLU A 304 -0.32 13.40 19.29
CA GLU A 304 -0.58 14.11 18.03
C GLU A 304 -0.73 13.18 16.84
N MET A 305 0.02 12.07 16.78
CA MET A 305 -0.19 11.01 15.79
C MET A 305 -1.59 10.42 15.91
N VAL A 306 -2.01 10.07 17.14
CA VAL A 306 -3.35 9.55 17.39
C VAL A 306 -4.43 10.54 16.96
N LEU A 307 -4.24 11.83 17.27
CA LEU A 307 -5.15 12.87 16.79
C LEU A 307 -5.18 12.91 15.26
N ALA A 308 -4.04 12.90 14.58
CA ALA A 308 -4.00 12.99 13.12
C ALA A 308 -4.73 11.83 12.43
N ILE A 309 -4.58 10.60 12.94
CA ILE A 309 -5.33 9.42 12.46
C ILE A 309 -6.83 9.67 12.58
N CYS A 310 -7.31 9.99 13.78
CA CYS A 310 -8.74 10.16 14.04
C CYS A 310 -9.34 11.37 13.30
N ASP A 311 -8.56 12.44 13.13
CA ASP A 311 -8.97 13.68 12.46
C ASP A 311 -9.16 13.49 10.95
N GLN A 312 -8.28 12.71 10.31
CA GLN A 312 -8.42 12.35 8.89
C GLN A 312 -9.56 11.35 8.65
N GLY A 313 -9.76 10.34 9.51
CA GLY A 313 -10.83 9.33 9.37
C GLY A 313 -12.23 9.87 9.70
N GLU A 314 -12.53 9.98 11.00
CA GLU A 314 -13.89 10.22 11.53
C GLU A 314 -14.21 11.70 11.80
N GLY A 315 -13.26 12.61 11.53
CA GLY A 315 -13.38 14.04 11.87
C GLY A 315 -12.92 14.40 13.30
N GLY A 316 -12.19 13.48 13.94
CA GLY A 316 -11.33 13.79 15.09
C GLY A 316 -11.89 13.49 16.48
N ILE A 317 -10.96 13.33 17.43
CA ILE A 317 -11.24 13.42 18.86
C ILE A 317 -11.31 14.91 19.23
N SER A 318 -12.31 15.32 20.02
CA SER A 318 -12.54 16.75 20.31
C SER A 318 -11.28 17.45 20.86
N GLU A 319 -11.08 18.70 20.42
CA GLU A 319 -9.93 19.53 20.81
C GLU A 319 -9.76 19.60 22.35
N VAL A 320 -10.88 19.68 23.08
CA VAL A 320 -10.92 19.69 24.56
C VAL A 320 -10.33 18.40 25.14
N THR A 321 -10.70 17.26 24.58
CA THR A 321 -10.21 15.93 25.02
C THR A 321 -8.71 15.80 24.80
N ILE A 322 -8.22 16.20 23.63
CA ILE A 322 -6.77 16.13 23.34
C ILE A 322 -5.99 17.12 24.22
N LYS A 323 -6.48 18.36 24.38
CA LYS A 323 -5.85 19.34 25.29
C LYS A 323 -5.75 18.81 26.71
N ALA A 324 -6.75 18.05 27.19
CA ALA A 324 -6.69 17.40 28.48
C ALA A 324 -5.56 16.36 28.56
N TYR A 325 -5.39 15.49 27.56
CA TYR A 325 -4.28 14.52 27.52
C TYR A 325 -2.91 15.20 27.44
N LEU A 326 -2.76 16.22 26.59
CA LEU A 326 -1.52 17.01 26.52
C LEU A 326 -1.23 17.66 27.89
N ALA A 327 -2.24 18.20 28.57
CA ALA A 327 -2.10 18.79 29.90
C ALA A 327 -1.60 17.78 30.94
N MET A 328 -2.01 16.50 30.86
CA MET A 328 -1.51 15.44 31.76
C MET A 328 -0.01 15.18 31.57
N VAL A 329 0.48 15.20 30.33
CA VAL A 329 1.91 15.06 30.02
C VAL A 329 2.69 16.27 30.51
N HIS A 330 2.17 17.49 30.27
CA HIS A 330 2.77 18.73 30.77
C HIS A 330 2.82 18.80 32.31
N GLU A 331 1.77 18.35 33.00
CA GLU A 331 1.77 18.23 34.47
C GLU A 331 2.86 17.26 34.93
N THR A 332 2.97 16.10 34.29
CA THR A 332 4.02 15.12 34.61
C THR A 332 5.41 15.73 34.39
N ALA A 333 5.65 16.41 33.27
CA ALA A 333 6.92 17.08 33.01
C ALA A 333 7.24 18.18 34.03
N ARG A 334 6.24 18.98 34.45
CA ARG A 334 6.41 19.96 35.54
C ARG A 334 6.80 19.30 36.84
N GLN A 335 6.15 18.19 37.23
CA GLN A 335 6.51 17.42 38.43
C GLN A 335 7.94 16.85 38.36
N ARG A 336 8.46 16.60 37.15
CA ARG A 336 9.82 16.10 36.91
C ARG A 336 10.86 17.20 36.70
N GLY A 337 10.47 18.48 36.67
CA GLY A 337 11.38 19.57 36.32
C GLY A 337 11.89 19.51 34.87
N VAL A 338 11.16 18.84 33.97
CA VAL A 338 11.51 18.69 32.55
C VAL A 338 10.82 19.79 31.75
N ALA A 339 11.60 20.55 30.98
CA ALA A 339 11.06 21.51 30.02
C ALA A 339 10.64 20.78 28.74
N LEU A 340 9.36 20.93 28.35
CA LEU A 340 8.86 20.46 27.07
C LEU A 340 8.93 21.58 26.04
N ALA A 341 9.50 21.30 24.87
CA ALA A 341 9.68 22.29 23.81
C ALA A 341 8.36 22.71 23.12
N ARG A 342 7.31 21.90 23.24
CA ARG A 342 6.04 22.09 22.54
C ARG A 342 4.98 22.67 23.48
N PRO A 343 4.46 23.88 23.23
CA PRO A 343 3.41 24.49 24.07
C PRO A 343 2.01 23.93 23.75
N LEU A 344 1.13 23.86 24.76
CA LEU A 344 -0.27 23.40 24.70
C LEU A 344 -1.18 24.11 23.66
N ALA A 345 -0.72 25.23 23.07
CA ALA A 345 -1.57 26.17 22.32
C ALA A 345 -1.76 25.84 20.82
N LEU A 346 -1.27 24.70 20.32
CA LEU A 346 -1.17 24.42 18.88
C LEU A 346 -2.40 23.76 18.23
N LEU A 347 -3.45 23.44 19.00
CA LEU A 347 -4.68 22.86 18.44
C LEU A 347 -5.71 23.98 18.27
N ALA A 348 -5.93 24.41 17.03
CA ALA A 348 -6.99 25.34 16.64
C ALA A 348 -8.06 24.58 15.85
N ALA A 349 -9.34 24.81 16.15
CA ALA A 349 -10.48 24.14 15.54
C ALA A 349 -10.59 24.36 14.01
N ASN A 350 -10.07 23.43 13.22
CA ASN A 350 -10.36 23.26 11.79
C ASN A 350 -10.92 21.84 11.55
N VAL A 351 -11.69 21.67 10.47
CA VAL A 351 -12.08 20.36 9.94
C VAL A 351 -10.87 19.82 9.18
N VAL A 352 -10.24 18.77 9.71
CA VAL A 352 -8.85 18.36 9.45
C VAL A 352 -7.86 19.50 9.71
N LEU A 353 -7.06 19.42 10.79
CA LEU A 353 -6.11 20.49 11.11
C LEU A 353 -5.13 20.70 9.96
N ASP A 354 -4.84 21.97 9.61
CA ASP A 354 -3.95 22.33 8.50
C ASP A 354 -2.57 21.65 8.57
N GLN A 355 -2.13 21.28 9.78
CA GLN A 355 -0.89 20.57 10.01
C GLN A 355 -0.91 19.09 9.62
N PHE A 356 -2.10 18.49 9.48
CA PHE A 356 -2.33 17.09 9.10
C PHE A 356 -2.80 16.95 7.64
N GLN A 357 -2.90 18.05 6.89
CA GLN A 357 -3.28 18.01 5.48
C GLN A 357 -2.05 17.75 4.58
N PRO A 358 -2.22 17.14 3.40
CA PRO A 358 -1.15 17.03 2.40
C PRO A 358 -0.65 18.41 1.93
N ASP A 359 0.66 18.55 1.71
CA ASP A 359 1.25 19.79 1.22
C ASP A 359 1.39 19.80 -0.30
N ALA A 360 0.72 20.75 -0.97
CA ALA A 360 0.71 20.86 -2.43
C ALA A 360 2.11 21.04 -3.04
N THR A 361 3.00 21.76 -2.37
CA THR A 361 4.35 22.03 -2.89
C THR A 361 5.23 20.79 -2.76
N ALA A 362 5.13 20.08 -1.63
CA ALA A 362 5.81 18.80 -1.46
C ALA A 362 5.36 17.80 -2.53
N LEU A 363 4.04 17.60 -2.67
CA LEU A 363 3.48 16.66 -3.64
C LEU A 363 3.85 17.00 -5.09
N ALA A 364 3.75 18.28 -5.50
CA ALA A 364 4.12 18.68 -6.86
C ALA A 364 5.64 18.53 -7.15
N THR A 365 6.46 18.51 -6.10
CA THR A 365 7.91 18.30 -6.21
C THR A 365 8.25 16.82 -6.28
N ASP A 366 7.67 16.01 -5.40
CA ASP A 366 7.98 14.58 -5.27
C ASP A 366 7.26 13.73 -6.33
N TYR A 367 6.09 14.17 -6.80
CA TYR A 367 5.23 13.47 -7.77
C TYR A 367 4.87 14.36 -8.97
N PRO A 368 5.84 14.75 -9.82
CA PRO A 368 5.54 15.49 -11.04
C PRO A 368 4.76 14.63 -12.04
N SER A 369 3.73 15.21 -12.66
CA SER A 369 3.02 14.57 -13.78
C SER A 369 3.66 14.95 -15.12
N TYR A 370 3.50 14.08 -16.11
CA TYR A 370 3.99 14.27 -17.48
C TYR A 370 2.87 14.00 -18.49
N ASP A 371 2.96 14.60 -19.67
CA ASP A 371 2.07 14.28 -20.79
C ASP A 371 2.56 13.02 -21.54
N ASP A 372 1.85 12.64 -22.60
CA ASP A 372 2.13 11.42 -23.38
C ASP A 372 3.36 11.54 -24.32
N VAL A 373 4.08 12.66 -24.27
CA VAL A 373 5.39 12.85 -24.89
C VAL A 373 6.50 13.10 -23.87
N GLY A 374 6.20 12.90 -22.58
CA GLY A 374 7.15 12.99 -21.48
C GLY A 374 7.52 14.43 -21.07
N ALA A 375 6.74 15.42 -21.49
CA ALA A 375 6.89 16.80 -21.04
C ALA A 375 6.18 17.00 -19.69
N LYS A 376 6.85 17.69 -18.76
CA LYS A 376 6.29 17.94 -17.42
C LYS A 376 5.02 18.81 -17.54
N LEU A 377 3.94 18.34 -16.92
CA LEU A 377 2.69 19.08 -16.80
C LEU A 377 2.81 20.20 -15.75
N PRO A 378 2.01 21.27 -15.87
CA PRO A 378 2.06 22.40 -14.93
C PRO A 378 1.64 22.00 -13.51
N ASP A 379 0.73 21.03 -13.39
CA ASP A 379 0.16 20.57 -12.13
C ASP A 379 0.47 19.06 -11.95
N SER A 380 0.60 18.64 -10.69
CA SER A 380 0.74 17.25 -10.29
C SER A 380 -0.64 16.63 -10.04
N ASP A 381 -0.89 15.46 -10.63
CA ASP A 381 -2.14 14.72 -10.44
C ASP A 381 -2.26 14.20 -9.00
N ASP A 382 -1.14 13.85 -8.37
CA ASP A 382 -1.08 13.52 -6.92
C ASP A 382 -1.49 14.71 -6.07
N ALA A 383 -0.94 15.90 -6.36
CA ALA A 383 -1.32 17.11 -5.64
C ALA A 383 -2.81 17.41 -5.80
N ILE A 384 -3.35 17.32 -7.02
CA ILE A 384 -4.79 17.53 -7.28
C ILE A 384 -5.64 16.50 -6.53
N ALA A 385 -5.31 15.21 -6.63
CA ALA A 385 -6.12 14.16 -6.01
C ALA A 385 -6.08 14.22 -4.48
N ARG A 386 -4.92 14.56 -3.89
CA ARG A 386 -4.72 14.50 -2.43
C ARG A 386 -5.05 15.82 -1.73
N VAL A 387 -4.67 16.98 -2.27
CA VAL A 387 -4.84 18.27 -1.57
C VAL A 387 -6.29 18.72 -1.54
N ASP A 388 -7.03 18.56 -2.64
CA ASP A 388 -8.42 18.99 -2.73
C ASP A 388 -9.33 18.18 -1.79
N ASN A 389 -9.00 16.91 -1.60
CA ASN A 389 -9.70 16.02 -0.68
C ASN A 389 -9.14 16.07 0.75
N GLY A 390 -7.87 16.42 0.93
CA GLY A 390 -7.13 16.35 2.20
C GLY A 390 -7.72 17.16 3.35
N LYS A 391 -8.60 18.12 3.05
CA LYS A 391 -9.32 18.99 4.00
C LYS A 391 -10.63 18.39 4.51
N ILE A 392 -11.03 17.25 3.96
CA ILE A 392 -12.32 16.61 4.18
C ILE A 392 -12.05 15.28 4.89
N PRO A 393 -12.73 14.95 5.99
CA PRO A 393 -12.62 13.64 6.63
C PRO A 393 -13.06 12.51 5.69
N HIS A 394 -12.58 11.30 5.93
CA HIS A 394 -12.87 10.14 5.06
C HIS A 394 -14.36 9.85 4.96
N TYR A 395 -15.08 9.91 6.08
CA TYR A 395 -16.55 9.79 6.10
C TYR A 395 -17.22 10.74 5.09
N ASP A 396 -16.88 12.02 5.15
CA ASP A 396 -17.48 13.07 4.31
C ASP A 396 -17.07 12.93 2.85
N ARG A 397 -15.85 12.43 2.58
CA ARG A 397 -15.40 12.07 1.23
C ARG A 397 -16.27 10.96 0.64
N PHE A 398 -16.54 9.90 1.39
CA PHE A 398 -17.40 8.80 0.94
C PHE A 398 -18.87 9.24 0.78
N ALA A 399 -19.39 10.03 1.71
CA ALA A 399 -20.73 10.62 1.61
C ALA A 399 -20.86 11.48 0.34
N ARG A 400 -19.84 12.29 0.04
CA ARG A 400 -19.81 13.09 -1.20
C ARG A 400 -19.88 12.24 -2.46
N ILE A 401 -19.18 11.10 -2.51
CA ILE A 401 -19.28 10.17 -3.65
C ILE A 401 -20.70 9.63 -3.77
N ALA A 402 -21.29 9.20 -2.65
CA ALA A 402 -22.65 8.65 -2.60
C ALA A 402 -23.71 9.68 -3.06
N GLU A 403 -23.52 10.96 -2.75
CA GLU A 403 -24.45 12.01 -3.12
C GLU A 403 -24.26 12.53 -4.55
N GLN A 404 -23.01 12.72 -4.99
CA GLN A 404 -22.70 13.49 -6.20
C GLN A 404 -22.42 12.62 -7.43
N TRP A 405 -21.82 11.43 -7.24
CA TRP A 405 -21.21 10.71 -8.36
C TRP A 405 -21.75 9.30 -8.56
N ILE A 406 -22.16 8.61 -7.49
CA ILE A 406 -22.51 7.18 -7.56
C ILE A 406 -23.55 6.83 -8.64
N GLY A 407 -24.51 7.72 -8.90
CA GLY A 407 -25.54 7.52 -9.93
C GLY A 407 -25.04 7.63 -11.38
N ASN A 408 -23.87 8.25 -11.58
CA ASN A 408 -23.23 8.47 -12.87
C ASN A 408 -21.92 7.68 -13.02
N LEU A 409 -21.57 6.81 -12.07
CA LEU A 409 -20.39 5.96 -12.18
C LEU A 409 -20.61 4.77 -13.12
N THR A 410 -19.53 4.34 -13.78
CA THR A 410 -19.48 3.05 -14.45
C THR A 410 -18.39 2.19 -13.83
N THR A 411 -18.74 1.01 -13.31
CA THR A 411 -17.78 0.00 -12.82
C THR A 411 -17.45 -1.03 -13.89
N TRP A 412 -16.34 -1.75 -13.75
CA TRP A 412 -16.00 -2.88 -14.62
C TRP A 412 -17.08 -3.96 -14.62
N ARG A 413 -17.69 -4.23 -13.46
CA ARG A 413 -18.83 -5.15 -13.34
C ARG A 413 -19.97 -4.75 -14.26
N GLN A 414 -20.37 -3.48 -14.24
CA GLN A 414 -21.43 -2.95 -15.12
C GLN A 414 -21.03 -2.99 -16.59
N TRP A 415 -19.77 -2.67 -16.91
CA TRP A 415 -19.24 -2.73 -18.27
C TRP A 415 -19.30 -4.16 -18.85
N HIS A 416 -18.90 -5.16 -18.07
CA HIS A 416 -18.97 -6.57 -18.47
C HIS A 416 -20.42 -7.09 -18.51
N ALA A 417 -21.27 -6.69 -17.58
CA ALA A 417 -22.69 -7.06 -17.57
C ALA A 417 -23.44 -6.52 -18.81
N ALA A 418 -22.97 -5.40 -19.37
CA ALA A 418 -23.46 -4.87 -20.65
C ALA A 418 -22.97 -5.64 -21.88
N GLY A 419 -22.24 -6.76 -21.71
CA GLY A 419 -21.76 -7.61 -22.80
C GLY A 419 -20.61 -7.02 -23.60
N LYS A 420 -19.94 -5.98 -23.09
CA LYS A 420 -18.82 -5.32 -23.77
C LYS A 420 -17.57 -6.20 -23.78
N GLN A 421 -16.72 -5.96 -24.78
CA GLN A 421 -15.44 -6.64 -25.00
C GLN A 421 -14.36 -5.61 -25.33
N TRP A 422 -13.11 -5.95 -25.07
CA TRP A 422 -11.98 -5.09 -25.37
C TRP A 422 -11.79 -4.97 -26.88
N THR A 423 -11.54 -3.76 -27.37
CA THR A 423 -11.16 -3.49 -28.76
C THR A 423 -9.89 -2.65 -28.80
N ALA A 424 -9.21 -2.62 -29.95
CA ALA A 424 -8.01 -1.79 -30.12
C ALA A 424 -8.27 -0.31 -29.86
N GLU A 425 -9.44 0.20 -30.28
CA GLU A 425 -9.82 1.61 -30.12
C GLU A 425 -9.93 2.02 -28.66
N MET A 426 -10.33 1.11 -27.76
CA MET A 426 -10.38 1.36 -26.31
C MET A 426 -9.00 1.51 -25.67
N LEU A 427 -7.94 1.10 -26.37
CA LEU A 427 -6.55 1.11 -25.90
C LEU A 427 -5.71 2.19 -26.60
N THR A 428 -6.37 3.13 -27.27
CA THR A 428 -5.75 4.23 -28.01
C THR A 428 -6.48 5.55 -27.80
N THR A 429 -5.77 6.66 -27.89
CA THR A 429 -6.33 8.01 -27.98
C THR A 429 -6.26 8.52 -29.42
N ALA A 430 -6.77 9.73 -29.67
CA ALA A 430 -6.68 10.38 -30.98
C ALA A 430 -5.22 10.63 -31.45
N ASP A 431 -4.26 10.60 -30.52
CA ASP A 431 -2.85 10.87 -30.79
C ASP A 431 -2.04 9.61 -31.16
N TYR A 432 -2.67 8.43 -31.19
CA TYR A 432 -2.02 7.18 -31.56
C TYR A 432 -1.63 7.15 -33.05
N ASP A 433 -0.35 6.97 -33.33
CA ASP A 433 0.21 6.82 -34.67
C ASP A 433 0.93 5.48 -34.80
N ALA A 434 0.29 4.52 -35.47
CA ALA A 434 0.83 3.18 -35.68
C ALA A 434 2.17 3.16 -36.46
N SER A 435 2.49 4.21 -37.22
CA SER A 435 3.76 4.31 -37.96
C SER A 435 4.94 4.73 -37.08
N LYS A 436 4.66 5.32 -35.91
CA LYS A 436 5.66 5.79 -34.94
C LYS A 436 5.73 4.92 -33.69
N ALA A 437 4.70 4.11 -33.44
CA ALA A 437 4.69 3.17 -32.33
C ALA A 437 5.85 2.16 -32.45
N PRO A 438 6.51 1.78 -31.35
CA PRO A 438 7.60 0.80 -31.38
C PRO A 438 7.14 -0.53 -31.96
N ALA A 439 7.99 -1.12 -32.80
CA ALA A 439 7.70 -2.40 -33.45
C ALA A 439 7.98 -3.61 -32.52
N ASN A 440 8.72 -3.41 -31.44
CA ASN A 440 9.15 -4.44 -30.48
C ASN A 440 8.19 -4.61 -29.29
N ILE A 441 6.97 -4.07 -29.36
CA ILE A 441 5.91 -4.24 -28.36
C ILE A 441 4.58 -4.66 -29.00
N PRO A 442 3.67 -5.33 -28.28
CA PRO A 442 2.37 -5.71 -28.80
C PRO A 442 1.56 -4.50 -29.27
N LYS A 443 0.91 -4.65 -30.42
CA LYS A 443 -0.05 -3.67 -30.96
C LYS A 443 -1.32 -3.61 -30.09
N PRO A 444 -2.08 -2.49 -30.09
CA PRO A 444 -3.34 -2.38 -29.33
C PRO A 444 -4.32 -3.53 -29.57
N GLN A 445 -4.46 -4.01 -30.82
CA GLN A 445 -5.31 -5.17 -31.12
C GLN A 445 -4.84 -6.45 -30.40
N GLN A 446 -3.52 -6.70 -30.33
CA GLN A 446 -2.99 -7.87 -29.63
C GLN A 446 -3.25 -7.79 -28.13
N VAL A 447 -3.17 -6.59 -27.55
CA VAL A 447 -3.53 -6.35 -26.14
C VAL A 447 -5.02 -6.59 -25.90
N ALA A 448 -5.90 -6.08 -26.76
CA ALA A 448 -7.33 -6.33 -26.68
C ALA A 448 -7.68 -7.83 -26.80
N ASP A 449 -7.07 -8.52 -27.76
CA ASP A 449 -7.26 -9.96 -27.98
C ASP A 449 -6.82 -10.76 -26.75
N ALA A 450 -5.67 -10.42 -26.16
CA ALA A 450 -5.15 -11.04 -24.96
C ALA A 450 -6.08 -10.83 -23.74
N LEU A 451 -6.56 -9.59 -23.51
CA LEU A 451 -7.52 -9.30 -22.43
C LEU A 451 -8.81 -10.13 -22.57
N ASN A 452 -9.33 -10.22 -23.80
CA ASN A 452 -10.52 -11.03 -24.09
C ASN A 452 -10.24 -12.54 -23.98
N ALA A 453 -9.05 -13.00 -24.34
CA ALA A 453 -8.63 -14.39 -24.24
C ALA A 453 -8.46 -14.82 -22.77
N LEU A 454 -7.87 -13.98 -21.92
CA LEU A 454 -7.80 -14.21 -20.47
C LEU A 454 -9.18 -14.46 -19.88
N LYS A 455 -10.16 -13.61 -20.21
CA LYS A 455 -11.54 -13.79 -19.73
C LYS A 455 -12.16 -15.13 -20.15
N ARG A 456 -11.88 -15.61 -21.37
CA ARG A 456 -12.47 -16.84 -21.92
C ARG A 456 -11.75 -18.10 -21.48
N ASN A 457 -10.43 -18.05 -21.39
CA ASN A 457 -9.56 -19.23 -21.37
C ASN A 457 -8.81 -19.39 -20.05
N THR A 458 -8.73 -18.34 -19.21
CA THR A 458 -7.99 -18.37 -17.95
C THR A 458 -8.96 -18.33 -16.78
N PRO A 459 -8.98 -19.34 -15.90
CA PRO A 459 -9.78 -19.31 -14.68
C PRO A 459 -9.40 -18.12 -13.80
N ALA A 460 -10.41 -17.42 -13.24
CA ALA A 460 -10.18 -16.26 -12.36
C ALA A 460 -9.26 -16.57 -11.17
N THR A 461 -9.28 -17.83 -10.68
CA THR A 461 -8.40 -18.31 -9.60
C THR A 461 -6.91 -18.12 -9.89
N VAL A 462 -6.51 -18.10 -11.17
CA VAL A 462 -5.10 -17.87 -11.55
C VAL A 462 -4.67 -16.45 -11.22
N LEU A 463 -5.46 -15.46 -11.62
CA LEU A 463 -5.17 -14.04 -11.34
C LEU A 463 -5.48 -13.68 -9.87
N ASP A 464 -6.35 -14.43 -9.20
CA ASP A 464 -6.61 -14.28 -7.76
C ASP A 464 -5.36 -14.63 -6.95
N ASN A 465 -4.71 -15.75 -7.28
CA ASN A 465 -3.42 -16.14 -6.69
C ASN A 465 -2.34 -15.07 -6.92
N VAL A 466 -2.33 -14.42 -8.08
CA VAL A 466 -1.39 -13.32 -8.39
C VAL A 466 -1.63 -12.11 -7.50
N ALA A 467 -2.89 -11.75 -7.23
CA ALA A 467 -3.25 -10.66 -6.33
C ALA A 467 -2.94 -11.00 -4.87
N GLN A 468 -3.27 -12.22 -4.43
CA GLN A 468 -3.00 -12.68 -3.07
C GLN A 468 -1.50 -12.78 -2.76
N GLY A 469 -0.70 -13.37 -3.65
CA GLY A 469 0.76 -13.43 -3.51
C GLY A 469 1.41 -12.04 -3.46
N ALA A 470 0.82 -11.07 -4.16
CA ALA A 470 1.22 -9.66 -4.09
C ALA A 470 1.08 -9.10 -2.67
N LEU A 471 -0.11 -9.28 -2.08
CA LEU A 471 -0.44 -8.76 -0.74
C LEU A 471 0.31 -9.50 0.36
N ALA A 472 0.45 -10.83 0.27
CA ALA A 472 1.26 -11.62 1.20
C ALA A 472 2.74 -11.19 1.22
N GLY A 473 3.28 -10.86 0.04
CA GLY A 473 4.63 -10.29 -0.06
C GLY A 473 4.76 -8.94 0.65
N ILE A 474 3.76 -8.07 0.52
CA ILE A 474 3.73 -6.75 1.18
C ILE A 474 3.68 -6.93 2.70
N THR A 475 2.74 -7.71 3.24
CA THR A 475 2.60 -7.88 4.70
C THR A 475 3.83 -8.52 5.31
N THR A 476 4.47 -9.46 4.61
CA THR A 476 5.74 -10.07 5.03
C THR A 476 6.88 -9.05 5.12
N VAL A 477 7.04 -8.18 4.13
CA VAL A 477 8.10 -7.15 4.15
C VAL A 477 7.80 -6.07 5.18
N LEU A 478 6.54 -5.65 5.30
CA LEU A 478 6.12 -4.71 6.32
C LEU A 478 6.55 -5.20 7.70
N SER A 479 6.18 -6.42 8.10
CA SER A 479 6.61 -7.02 9.38
C SER A 479 8.13 -6.96 9.57
N LYS A 480 8.91 -7.32 8.55
CA LYS A 480 10.38 -7.30 8.63
C LYS A 480 10.95 -5.89 8.76
N SER A 481 10.43 -4.92 8.00
CA SER A 481 10.92 -3.54 7.97
C SER A 481 10.90 -2.86 9.35
N TRP A 482 9.92 -3.22 10.19
CA TRP A 482 9.79 -2.70 11.55
C TRP A 482 10.73 -3.38 12.54
N SER A 483 11.06 -4.65 12.34
CA SER A 483 11.98 -5.40 13.21
C SER A 483 13.46 -5.25 12.84
N ASP A 484 13.79 -4.92 11.58
CA ASP A 484 15.16 -4.97 11.05
C ASP A 484 15.59 -3.65 10.39
N PRO A 485 16.57 -2.92 10.98
CA PRO A 485 17.46 -1.91 10.43
C PRO A 485 17.46 -1.66 8.94
N SER A 486 17.78 -2.76 8.29
CA SER A 486 18.30 -2.88 6.94
C SER A 486 17.20 -3.16 5.93
N VAL A 487 16.00 -3.51 6.39
CA VAL A 487 14.84 -3.73 5.53
C VAL A 487 14.07 -2.42 5.40
N GLU A 488 14.06 -1.87 4.20
CA GLU A 488 13.32 -0.66 3.86
C GLU A 488 11.81 -0.96 3.68
N PHE A 489 10.98 0.08 3.86
CA PHE A 489 9.54 -0.02 3.67
C PHE A 489 9.16 -0.34 2.20
N PRO A 490 8.15 -1.19 1.94
CA PRO A 490 7.81 -1.67 0.61
C PRO A 490 6.88 -0.72 -0.18
N PHE A 491 7.11 0.59 -0.15
CA PHE A 491 6.22 1.58 -0.81
C PHE A 491 5.94 1.26 -2.29
N PRO A 492 6.94 0.96 -3.15
CA PRO A 492 6.67 0.64 -4.55
C PRO A 492 5.83 -0.63 -4.76
N SER A 493 5.96 -1.60 -3.85
CA SER A 493 5.20 -2.85 -3.88
C SER A 493 3.73 -2.61 -3.53
N MET A 494 3.46 -1.69 -2.60
CA MET A 494 2.10 -1.28 -2.26
C MET A 494 1.41 -0.63 -3.45
N VAL A 495 2.07 0.29 -4.16
CA VAL A 495 1.54 0.89 -5.39
C VAL A 495 1.31 -0.15 -6.50
N GLY A 496 2.30 -1.01 -6.78
CA GLY A 496 2.21 -2.02 -7.85
C GLY A 496 1.19 -3.14 -7.60
N SER A 497 0.74 -3.35 -6.35
CA SER A 497 -0.34 -4.30 -6.05
C SER A 497 -1.71 -3.83 -6.57
N GLY A 498 -1.92 -2.51 -6.63
CA GLY A 498 -3.13 -1.92 -7.19
C GLY A 498 -3.33 -2.23 -8.66
N ASP A 499 -2.27 -2.34 -9.45
CA ASP A 499 -2.36 -2.64 -10.89
C ASP A 499 -2.78 -4.08 -11.15
N ARG A 500 -2.43 -5.02 -10.26
CA ARG A 500 -2.86 -6.43 -10.34
C ARG A 500 -4.36 -6.54 -10.10
N ILE A 501 -4.86 -5.83 -9.09
CA ILE A 501 -6.30 -5.76 -8.80
C ILE A 501 -7.04 -5.04 -9.92
N ALA A 502 -6.47 -3.97 -10.49
CA ALA A 502 -7.04 -3.26 -11.64
C ALA A 502 -7.17 -4.17 -12.86
N LEU A 503 -6.13 -4.95 -13.18
CA LEU A 503 -6.16 -5.91 -14.27
C LEU A 503 -7.21 -7.00 -14.03
N PHE A 504 -7.32 -7.51 -12.80
CA PHE A 504 -8.33 -8.50 -12.43
C PHE A 504 -9.74 -7.97 -12.72
N TRP A 505 -10.05 -6.74 -12.28
CA TRP A 505 -11.31 -6.08 -12.57
C TRP A 505 -11.54 -5.88 -14.07
N ALA A 506 -10.54 -5.42 -14.80
CA ALA A 506 -10.61 -5.16 -16.24
C ALA A 506 -10.83 -6.43 -17.09
N VAL A 507 -10.36 -7.59 -16.62
CA VAL A 507 -10.52 -8.88 -17.33
C VAL A 507 -11.86 -9.52 -16.97
N TYR A 508 -12.21 -9.59 -15.68
CA TYR A 508 -13.33 -10.40 -15.21
C TYR A 508 -14.58 -9.60 -14.85
N GLY A 509 -14.46 -8.33 -14.45
CA GLY A 509 -15.57 -7.54 -13.91
C GLY A 509 -15.98 -7.96 -12.50
N GLU A 510 -15.09 -8.65 -11.80
CA GLU A 510 -15.25 -9.08 -10.42
C GLU A 510 -13.95 -8.80 -9.64
N THR A 511 -13.94 -9.06 -8.34
CA THR A 511 -12.80 -8.82 -7.46
C THR A 511 -12.05 -10.13 -7.16
N PRO A 512 -10.73 -10.11 -6.91
CA PRO A 512 -10.04 -11.27 -6.34
C PRO A 512 -10.64 -11.65 -4.98
N THR A 513 -10.70 -12.95 -4.66
CA THR A 513 -11.19 -13.41 -3.36
C THR A 513 -10.16 -13.27 -2.25
N LEU A 514 -8.87 -13.24 -2.62
CA LEU A 514 -7.71 -13.27 -1.71
C LEU A 514 -7.70 -14.48 -0.76
N ARG A 515 -8.36 -15.57 -1.16
CA ARG A 515 -8.52 -16.82 -0.37
C ARG A 515 -8.10 -18.08 -1.13
N ALA A 516 -7.57 -17.93 -2.33
CA ALA A 516 -7.41 -19.02 -3.28
C ALA A 516 -6.00 -19.62 -3.31
N ALA A 517 -5.10 -19.23 -2.38
CA ALA A 517 -3.71 -19.65 -2.39
C ALA A 517 -3.60 -21.17 -2.54
N THR A 518 -3.16 -21.59 -3.73
CA THR A 518 -2.57 -22.91 -3.90
C THR A 518 -1.25 -22.89 -3.13
N GLU A 519 -1.00 -23.91 -2.30
CA GLU A 519 0.29 -24.09 -1.64
C GLU A 519 1.41 -23.74 -2.61
N ALA A 520 2.24 -22.75 -2.26
CA ALA A 520 3.43 -22.51 -3.03
C ALA A 520 4.23 -23.82 -3.04
N SER A 521 4.50 -24.34 -4.24
CA SER A 521 5.43 -25.48 -4.39
C SER A 521 6.67 -25.13 -3.58
N ALA A 522 6.98 -25.95 -2.58
CA ALA A 522 7.86 -25.72 -1.44
C ALA A 522 9.27 -25.17 -1.80
N GLY A 523 9.35 -23.93 -2.23
CA GLY A 523 10.59 -23.18 -2.44
C GLY A 523 10.88 -22.36 -1.21
N GLY A 524 11.12 -23.00 -0.06
CA GLY A 524 11.40 -22.28 1.18
C GLY A 524 11.19 -23.02 2.50
N GLN A 525 10.73 -24.29 2.50
CA GLN A 525 10.78 -25.10 3.71
C GLN A 525 12.20 -25.62 3.94
N ASP A 526 12.67 -25.56 5.20
CA ASP A 526 13.94 -26.16 5.61
C ASP A 526 14.01 -27.62 5.14
N GLY A 527 14.98 -27.92 4.26
CA GLY A 527 15.23 -29.26 3.73
C GLY A 527 14.60 -29.61 2.37
N ALA A 528 13.83 -28.72 1.73
CA ALA A 528 13.41 -28.90 0.34
C ALA A 528 14.46 -28.30 -0.63
N ALA A 529 14.74 -28.98 -1.75
CA ALA A 529 15.64 -28.45 -2.77
C ALA A 529 15.10 -27.10 -3.29
N ARG A 530 15.88 -26.02 -3.18
CA ARG A 530 15.50 -24.69 -3.67
C ARG A 530 15.43 -24.70 -5.19
N VAL A 531 14.24 -24.70 -5.75
CA VAL A 531 14.04 -24.53 -7.20
C VAL A 531 14.30 -23.06 -7.56
N LEU A 532 15.30 -22.79 -8.40
CA LEU A 532 15.65 -21.47 -8.92
C LEU A 532 14.64 -21.04 -9.99
N ASN A 533 13.45 -20.62 -9.55
CA ASN A 533 12.35 -20.24 -10.43
C ASN A 533 12.45 -18.77 -10.85
N HIS A 534 12.73 -18.50 -12.14
CA HIS A 534 12.54 -17.17 -12.70
C HIS A 534 11.05 -16.85 -12.78
N ALA A 535 10.57 -16.00 -11.86
CA ALA A 535 9.17 -15.59 -11.69
C ALA A 535 8.50 -15.05 -12.96
N CYS A 536 9.29 -14.65 -13.96
CA CYS A 536 8.80 -14.07 -15.20
C CYS A 536 8.84 -15.01 -16.40
N GLN A 537 9.40 -16.23 -16.34
CA GLN A 537 9.65 -17.02 -17.56
C GLN A 537 9.42 -18.54 -17.43
N SER A 538 9.03 -19.08 -16.26
CA SER A 538 9.19 -20.52 -15.93
C SER A 538 10.56 -21.09 -16.24
N LEU A 539 11.57 -20.24 -16.41
CA LEU A 539 12.91 -20.72 -16.62
C LEU A 539 13.43 -21.11 -15.25
N SER A 540 13.73 -22.39 -15.10
CA SER A 540 14.59 -22.83 -14.01
C SER A 540 16.04 -22.79 -14.49
N LEU A 541 16.95 -22.26 -13.69
CA LEU A 541 18.39 -22.28 -14.03
C LEU A 541 18.94 -23.72 -14.15
N ASP A 542 18.27 -24.71 -13.55
CA ASP A 542 18.60 -26.14 -13.69
C ASP A 542 18.01 -26.81 -14.96
N GLY A 543 17.33 -26.04 -15.81
CA GLY A 543 16.72 -26.56 -17.05
C GLY A 543 15.41 -27.33 -16.87
N SER A 544 14.88 -27.46 -15.65
CA SER A 544 13.56 -28.09 -15.39
C SER A 544 12.36 -27.21 -15.74
N GLY A 545 12.63 -25.99 -16.20
CA GLY A 545 11.63 -25.00 -16.59
C GLY A 545 10.83 -25.36 -17.84
N GLY A 546 9.52 -25.14 -17.81
CA GLY A 546 8.63 -25.25 -18.98
C GLY A 546 8.57 -23.97 -19.83
N ALA A 547 7.84 -24.02 -20.95
CA ALA A 547 7.57 -22.84 -21.80
C ALA A 547 6.46 -21.91 -21.25
N ASP A 548 5.89 -22.24 -20.09
CA ASP A 548 4.75 -21.53 -19.49
C ASP A 548 5.19 -20.31 -18.64
N CYS A 549 4.27 -19.51 -18.11
CA CYS A 549 4.62 -18.51 -17.07
C CYS A 549 4.96 -19.20 -15.74
N ALA A 550 5.85 -18.60 -14.94
CA ALA A 550 6.30 -19.18 -13.67
C ALA A 550 5.12 -19.66 -12.81
N ALA A 551 5.38 -20.64 -11.93
CA ALA A 551 4.36 -21.18 -11.03
C ALA A 551 3.52 -20.04 -10.42
N GLN A 552 2.20 -20.18 -10.44
CA GLN A 552 1.24 -19.14 -10.05
C GLN A 552 1.46 -18.63 -8.61
N ALA A 553 2.13 -19.42 -7.77
CA ALA A 553 2.54 -19.06 -6.42
C ALA A 553 3.82 -18.19 -6.33
N THR A 554 4.51 -17.89 -7.44
CA THR A 554 5.78 -17.15 -7.47
C THR A 554 5.59 -15.65 -7.74
N TYR A 555 4.34 -15.18 -7.92
CA TYR A 555 4.01 -13.77 -8.14
C TYR A 555 4.05 -12.93 -6.84
N HIS A 556 5.23 -12.73 -6.26
CA HIS A 556 5.42 -11.89 -5.06
C HIS A 556 5.53 -10.39 -5.43
N SER A 557 5.36 -9.49 -4.46
CA SER A 557 5.56 -8.03 -4.62
C SER A 557 6.83 -7.54 -3.91
N CYS A 558 7.84 -7.08 -4.66
CA CYS A 558 9.27 -6.84 -4.32
C CYS A 558 9.69 -6.09 -3.02
N LYS A 559 11.03 -6.00 -2.88
CA LYS A 559 11.83 -5.42 -1.77
C LYS A 559 11.83 -6.27 -0.50
N GLY A 560 12.41 -7.47 -0.56
CA GLY A 560 12.58 -8.38 0.60
C GLY A 560 11.49 -9.45 0.77
N SER A 561 10.49 -9.48 -0.12
CA SER A 561 9.38 -10.45 -0.17
C SER A 561 9.65 -11.66 -1.06
N ASN A 562 10.71 -11.63 -1.88
CA ASN A 562 11.10 -12.76 -2.72
C ASN A 562 11.91 -13.78 -1.89
N LEU A 563 11.80 -15.06 -2.23
CA LEU A 563 12.48 -16.15 -1.50
C LEU A 563 13.89 -16.44 -2.04
N CYS A 564 14.54 -15.44 -2.64
CA CYS A 564 15.93 -15.49 -3.12
C CYS A 564 16.29 -16.65 -4.07
N ALA A 565 15.37 -17.06 -4.96
CA ALA A 565 15.59 -18.18 -5.88
C ALA A 565 15.41 -17.76 -7.35
N THR A 566 16.09 -16.69 -7.79
CA THR A 566 15.91 -16.03 -9.12
C THR A 566 14.49 -15.53 -9.44
N GLN A 567 13.61 -15.52 -8.43
CA GLN A 567 12.23 -15.07 -8.50
C GLN A 567 12.06 -13.55 -8.69
N GLY A 568 13.16 -12.81 -8.78
CA GLY A 568 13.15 -11.35 -8.73
C GLY A 568 13.75 -10.78 -10.01
N GLY A 569 13.13 -9.71 -10.50
CA GLY A 569 13.70 -8.84 -11.53
C GLY A 569 12.59 -8.32 -12.42
N CYS A 570 11.88 -7.28 -11.98
CA CYS A 570 11.17 -6.43 -12.91
C CYS A 570 12.13 -5.86 -13.95
N GLY A 571 11.57 -5.33 -15.02
CA GLY A 571 12.30 -4.48 -15.94
C GLY A 571 12.88 -3.17 -15.42
N PHE A 572 12.75 -2.84 -14.13
CA PHE A 572 13.43 -1.67 -13.58
C PHE A 572 14.90 -1.92 -13.31
N VAL A 573 15.68 -0.91 -13.67
CA VAL A 573 17.12 -0.85 -13.46
C VAL A 573 17.40 -0.53 -12.00
N GLN A 574 18.02 -1.45 -11.27
CA GLN A 574 18.47 -1.24 -9.88
C GLN A 574 19.98 -1.36 -9.77
N SER A 575 20.59 -0.53 -8.92
CA SER A 575 22.03 -0.61 -8.65
C SER A 575 22.39 -1.95 -7.99
N THR A 576 23.51 -2.56 -8.39
CA THR A 576 24.03 -3.78 -7.77
C THR A 576 24.59 -3.56 -6.35
N GLN A 577 24.62 -2.31 -5.91
CA GLN A 577 25.03 -1.87 -4.57
C GLN A 577 23.83 -1.64 -3.62
N GLY A 578 22.60 -1.72 -4.12
CA GLY A 578 21.37 -1.48 -3.34
C GLY A 578 21.03 -0.01 -3.11
N GLY A 579 20.00 0.26 -2.29
CA GLY A 579 19.71 1.60 -1.73
C GLY A 579 18.83 2.55 -2.54
N GLY A 580 17.75 2.09 -3.19
CA GLY A 580 16.85 2.98 -3.94
C GLY A 580 15.36 2.59 -3.91
N ASN A 581 14.48 3.58 -3.81
CA ASN A 581 13.04 3.43 -4.12
C ASN A 581 12.84 3.41 -5.64
N CYS A 582 11.89 2.62 -6.14
CA CYS A 582 11.66 2.42 -7.57
C CYS A 582 11.15 3.66 -8.32
N SER A 583 10.81 4.74 -7.60
CA SER A 583 10.43 6.05 -8.15
C SER A 583 11.61 7.02 -8.28
N SER A 584 12.85 6.59 -8.06
CA SER A 584 14.02 7.46 -8.19
C SER A 584 14.45 7.68 -9.64
N SER A 585 13.57 8.30 -10.40
CA SER A 585 13.93 9.07 -11.59
C SER A 585 14.86 10.25 -11.26
N ASN A 586 15.08 10.58 -9.98
CA ASN A 586 16.04 11.58 -9.53
C ASN A 586 17.39 11.00 -9.05
N VAL A 587 18.02 10.09 -9.80
CA VAL A 587 19.48 10.17 -9.84
C VAL A 587 19.79 11.36 -10.75
N GLN A 588 19.94 12.54 -10.15
CA GLN A 588 20.66 13.63 -10.79
C GLN A 588 22.10 13.13 -11.03
N LEU A 589 22.33 12.44 -12.15
CA LEU A 589 23.64 12.41 -12.77
C LEU A 589 23.78 13.75 -13.51
N THR A 590 23.79 14.85 -12.77
CA THR A 590 24.51 16.02 -13.27
C THR A 590 25.94 15.54 -13.45
N GLY A 591 26.42 15.60 -14.69
CA GLY A 591 27.74 15.13 -15.06
C GLY A 591 28.77 15.51 -13.99
N ALA A 592 29.53 14.49 -13.56
CA ALA A 592 30.61 14.56 -12.60
C ALA A 592 30.24 14.99 -11.17
N GLU A 593 29.84 14.05 -10.31
CA GLU A 593 30.39 14.04 -8.94
C GLU A 593 30.78 12.63 -8.50
N VAL A 594 32.04 12.57 -8.09
CA VAL A 594 32.82 11.43 -7.65
C VAL A 594 32.44 11.13 -6.20
N GLY A 595 31.81 9.98 -5.96
CA GLY A 595 31.49 9.51 -4.61
C GLY A 595 31.93 8.07 -4.42
N GLY A 596 33.22 7.86 -4.10
CA GLY A 596 33.72 6.60 -3.53
C GLY A 596 34.39 5.61 -4.48
N GLY A 597 35.38 6.05 -5.27
CA GLY A 597 36.27 5.18 -6.04
C GLY A 597 36.54 5.76 -7.43
N CYS A 598 37.81 5.93 -7.78
CA CYS A 598 38.25 6.55 -9.03
C CYS A 598 37.61 5.89 -10.28
N GLY A 599 36.61 6.53 -10.88
CA GLY A 599 36.15 6.24 -12.25
C GLY A 599 35.60 4.84 -12.52
N ALA A 600 35.15 4.10 -11.50
CA ALA A 600 34.53 2.79 -11.71
C ALA A 600 33.11 2.94 -12.29
N PRO A 601 32.70 2.11 -13.27
CA PRO A 601 31.36 2.14 -13.83
C PRO A 601 30.30 1.75 -12.78
N THR A 602 29.16 2.44 -12.78
CA THR A 602 27.97 2.04 -12.01
C THR A 602 27.33 0.83 -12.68
N PHE A 603 27.19 -0.26 -11.95
CA PHE A 603 26.55 -1.49 -12.43
C PHE A 603 25.12 -1.62 -11.92
N TYR A 604 24.28 -2.20 -12.77
CA TYR A 604 22.88 -2.46 -12.46
C TYR A 604 22.55 -3.95 -12.53
N SER A 605 21.56 -4.40 -11.78
CA SER A 605 21.11 -5.79 -11.83
C SER A 605 20.32 -6.05 -13.11
N ALA A 606 20.63 -7.14 -13.82
CA ALA A 606 19.84 -7.55 -14.97
C ALA A 606 18.41 -7.98 -14.54
N PRO A 607 17.39 -7.75 -15.39
CA PRO A 607 16.07 -8.29 -15.13
C PRO A 607 16.14 -9.83 -15.09
N ALA A 608 15.38 -10.42 -14.18
CA ALA A 608 15.41 -11.84 -13.81
C ALA A 608 16.74 -12.35 -13.19
N ASP A 609 17.82 -11.58 -13.13
CA ASP A 609 19.13 -12.01 -12.60
C ASP A 609 19.73 -10.98 -11.62
N ASN A 610 19.59 -11.20 -10.31
CA ASN A 610 20.02 -10.26 -9.28
C ASN A 610 20.45 -10.90 -7.95
N LYS A 611 21.11 -10.08 -7.11
CA LYS A 611 21.61 -10.43 -5.76
C LYS A 611 20.54 -10.79 -4.71
N CYS A 612 19.25 -10.76 -5.05
CA CYS A 612 18.14 -11.09 -4.14
C CYS A 612 18.13 -10.24 -2.84
N GLY A 613 17.25 -10.53 -1.87
CA GLY A 613 17.34 -9.95 -0.52
C GLY A 613 17.21 -8.41 -0.41
N GLY A 614 16.53 -7.77 -1.36
CA GLY A 614 16.43 -6.30 -1.44
C GLY A 614 17.35 -5.65 -2.47
N PHE A 615 18.22 -6.42 -3.13
CA PHE A 615 19.12 -5.98 -4.20
C PHE A 615 18.61 -6.31 -5.62
N GLY A 616 17.36 -6.76 -5.71
CA GLY A 616 16.63 -6.98 -6.96
C GLY A 616 15.57 -5.90 -7.18
N GLY A 617 15.34 -5.54 -8.45
CA GLY A 617 14.32 -4.57 -8.84
C GLY A 617 12.88 -4.94 -8.46
N CYS A 618 12.04 -3.91 -8.47
CA CYS A 618 10.57 -3.86 -8.35
C CYS A 618 9.72 -4.99 -8.99
N ALA A 619 8.40 -4.88 -8.86
CA ALA A 619 7.47 -6.00 -8.62
C ALA A 619 6.45 -6.34 -9.70
N VAL A 620 6.51 -5.73 -10.88
CA VAL A 620 5.56 -6.08 -11.93
C VAL A 620 6.08 -7.26 -12.75
N PRO A 621 5.25 -8.25 -13.12
CA PRO A 621 5.65 -9.20 -14.13
C PRO A 621 6.06 -8.42 -15.38
N ILE A 622 7.14 -8.82 -16.04
CA ILE A 622 7.62 -8.14 -17.24
C ILE A 622 6.49 -8.11 -18.27
N SER A 623 5.94 -6.92 -18.51
CA SER A 623 4.95 -6.72 -19.56
C SER A 623 5.66 -6.89 -20.90
N ALA A 624 4.98 -7.53 -21.85
CA ALA A 624 5.47 -7.58 -23.24
C ALA A 624 5.52 -6.17 -23.86
N SER A 625 4.83 -5.19 -23.27
CA SER A 625 4.90 -3.80 -23.70
C SER A 625 6.01 -2.99 -23.02
N GLN A 626 6.80 -3.57 -22.10
CA GLN A 626 7.75 -2.82 -21.29
C GLN A 626 9.08 -2.56 -22.00
N LEU A 627 9.43 -1.28 -22.12
CA LEU A 627 10.67 -0.78 -22.69
C LEU A 627 11.52 -0.02 -21.67
N TYR A 628 12.82 0.04 -21.87
CA TYR A 628 13.71 0.83 -21.02
C TYR A 628 13.54 2.34 -21.24
N PRO A 629 13.50 3.17 -20.17
CA PRO A 629 13.37 4.61 -20.26
C PRO A 629 14.68 5.27 -20.72
N LYS A 630 14.62 6.56 -21.05
CA LYS A 630 15.75 7.30 -21.63
C LYS A 630 16.84 7.48 -20.57
N ARG A 631 17.94 6.74 -20.72
CA ARG A 631 19.17 6.87 -19.93
C ARG A 631 20.38 6.69 -20.85
N GLU A 632 21.56 7.13 -20.41
CA GLU A 632 22.83 6.69 -21.02
C GLU A 632 22.91 5.16 -20.99
N THR A 633 23.67 4.55 -21.91
CA THR A 633 23.84 3.10 -22.00
C THR A 633 24.12 2.49 -20.62
N LEU A 634 23.28 1.55 -20.20
CA LEU A 634 23.34 0.94 -18.87
C LEU A 634 24.10 -0.39 -18.95
N ALA A 635 25.06 -0.59 -18.05
CA ALA A 635 25.78 -1.85 -17.91
C ALA A 635 25.13 -2.72 -16.82
N MET A 636 24.45 -3.79 -17.25
CA MET A 636 23.82 -4.77 -16.36
C MET A 636 24.81 -5.87 -15.99
N GLN A 637 25.10 -6.06 -14.72
CA GLN A 637 25.92 -7.15 -14.20
C GLN A 637 25.09 -8.43 -14.06
N LEU A 638 25.68 -9.56 -14.46
CA LEU A 638 25.06 -10.87 -14.35
C LEU A 638 25.58 -11.66 -13.13
N TYR A 639 24.77 -12.58 -12.63
CA TYR A 639 25.09 -13.43 -11.48
C TYR A 639 24.94 -14.91 -11.81
N LYS A 640 25.68 -15.74 -11.08
CA LYS A 640 25.49 -17.19 -11.00
C LYS A 640 25.12 -17.57 -9.58
N PHE A 641 24.29 -18.59 -9.44
CA PHE A 641 23.79 -19.06 -8.15
C PHE A 641 24.44 -20.39 -7.79
N ASP A 642 24.87 -20.55 -6.55
CA ASP A 642 25.34 -21.84 -6.03
C ASP A 642 24.15 -22.76 -5.70
N ALA A 643 24.45 -23.99 -5.24
CA ALA A 643 23.44 -24.98 -4.89
C ALA A 643 22.54 -24.56 -3.71
N ASP A 644 23.01 -23.64 -2.87
CA ASP A 644 22.26 -23.07 -1.75
C ASP A 644 21.47 -21.82 -2.17
N GLY A 645 21.62 -21.37 -3.42
CA GLY A 645 20.95 -20.19 -3.98
C GLY A 645 21.64 -18.87 -3.66
N HIS A 646 22.92 -18.87 -3.25
CA HIS A 646 23.66 -17.63 -3.05
C HIS A 646 24.16 -17.06 -4.38
N PRO A 647 23.93 -15.76 -4.64
CA PRO A 647 24.39 -15.10 -5.85
C PRO A 647 25.89 -14.79 -5.75
N THR A 648 26.63 -15.11 -6.81
CA THR A 648 28.01 -14.69 -7.02
C THR A 648 28.13 -14.02 -8.38
N GLU A 649 29.04 -13.06 -8.49
CA GLU A 649 29.22 -12.30 -9.73
C GLU A 649 29.66 -13.23 -10.87
N LEU A 650 29.03 -13.09 -12.05
CA LEU A 650 29.45 -13.84 -13.23
C LEU A 650 30.70 -13.19 -13.83
N THR A 651 31.77 -13.96 -13.95
CA THR A 651 33.04 -13.52 -14.54
C THR A 651 33.40 -14.39 -15.74
N ASP A 652 34.09 -13.79 -16.71
CA ASP A 652 34.70 -14.51 -17.84
C ASP A 652 35.96 -15.28 -17.42
N ALA A 653 36.63 -15.89 -18.40
CA ALA A 653 37.84 -16.69 -18.18
C ALA A 653 39.04 -15.87 -17.65
N ASP A 654 39.06 -14.57 -17.88
CA ASP A 654 40.10 -13.64 -17.43
C ASP A 654 39.75 -12.98 -16.08
N GLY A 655 38.63 -13.38 -15.48
CA GLY A 655 38.14 -12.85 -14.20
C GLY A 655 37.46 -11.49 -14.32
N GLN A 656 37.11 -11.03 -15.53
CA GLN A 656 36.37 -9.78 -15.74
C GLN A 656 34.87 -10.01 -15.59
N LEU A 657 34.15 -9.00 -15.10
CA LEU A 657 32.71 -9.05 -14.95
C LEU A 657 32.02 -9.21 -16.32
N VAL A 658 31.12 -10.19 -16.41
CA VAL A 658 30.24 -10.33 -17.56
C VAL A 658 29.09 -9.32 -17.43
N VAL A 659 29.00 -8.42 -18.40
CA VAL A 659 27.99 -7.35 -18.41
C VAL A 659 27.18 -7.33 -19.70
N GLN A 660 25.90 -7.00 -19.57
CA GLN A 660 24.96 -6.80 -20.68
C GLN A 660 24.64 -5.31 -20.82
N GLN A 661 24.84 -4.78 -22.03
CA GLN A 661 24.50 -3.39 -22.34
C GLN A 661 23.02 -3.25 -22.70
N VAL A 662 22.38 -2.18 -22.22
CA VAL A 662 20.97 -1.86 -22.44
C VAL A 662 20.82 -0.42 -22.91
N HIS A 663 19.94 -0.20 -23.89
CA HIS A 663 19.67 1.10 -24.51
C HIS A 663 18.22 1.56 -24.31
N TYR A 664 17.98 2.86 -24.54
CA TYR A 664 16.63 3.43 -24.59
C TYR A 664 15.74 2.70 -25.59
N GLY A 665 14.52 2.32 -25.18
CA GLY A 665 13.56 1.64 -26.04
C GLY A 665 13.84 0.15 -26.27
N ASP A 666 14.91 -0.41 -25.68
CA ASP A 666 15.13 -1.85 -25.68
C ASP A 666 14.01 -2.58 -24.92
N SER A 667 13.62 -3.74 -25.42
CA SER A 667 12.63 -4.59 -24.77
C SER A 667 13.20 -5.17 -23.48
N VAL A 668 12.51 -4.92 -22.36
CA VAL A 668 12.86 -5.53 -21.08
C VAL A 668 12.80 -7.06 -21.19
N TYR A 669 11.79 -7.57 -21.89
CA TYR A 669 11.57 -9.01 -21.98
C TYR A 669 12.70 -9.73 -22.73
N GLU A 670 13.11 -9.16 -23.86
CA GLU A 670 14.24 -9.68 -24.64
C GLU A 670 15.55 -9.57 -23.86
N THR A 671 15.73 -8.46 -23.12
CA THR A 671 16.89 -8.23 -22.26
C THR A 671 16.99 -9.28 -21.16
N ALA A 672 15.88 -9.61 -20.49
CA ALA A 672 15.82 -10.65 -19.47
C ALA A 672 16.12 -12.04 -20.03
N TRP A 673 15.57 -12.37 -21.19
CA TRP A 673 15.88 -13.63 -21.88
C TRP A 673 17.37 -13.75 -22.18
N LYS A 674 17.98 -12.70 -22.75
CA LYS A 674 19.41 -12.68 -23.07
C LYS A 674 20.29 -12.85 -21.83
N ALA A 675 19.90 -12.26 -20.70
CA ALA A 675 20.62 -12.44 -19.43
C ALA A 675 20.62 -13.92 -19.01
N VAL A 676 19.45 -14.57 -19.01
CA VAL A 676 19.32 -16.00 -18.65
C VAL A 676 20.13 -16.89 -19.59
N GLU A 677 20.01 -16.69 -20.90
CA GLU A 677 20.75 -17.48 -21.89
C GLU A 677 22.27 -17.30 -21.75
N THR A 678 22.72 -16.09 -21.39
CA THR A 678 24.13 -15.80 -21.12
C THR A 678 24.62 -16.54 -19.88
N VAL A 679 23.87 -16.49 -18.76
CA VAL A 679 24.23 -17.20 -17.52
C VAL A 679 24.28 -18.71 -17.75
N ARG A 680 23.28 -19.29 -18.43
CA ARG A 680 23.23 -20.73 -18.75
C ARG A 680 24.42 -21.18 -19.59
N ALA A 681 24.80 -20.44 -20.62
CA ALA A 681 25.95 -20.76 -21.45
C ALA A 681 27.29 -20.71 -20.69
N HIS A 682 27.40 -19.84 -19.68
CA HIS A 682 28.57 -19.81 -18.81
C HIS A 682 28.58 -20.97 -17.81
N GLN A 683 27.41 -21.40 -17.34
CA GLN A 683 27.28 -22.52 -16.39
C GLN A 683 27.45 -23.89 -17.06
N ASP A 684 27.01 -24.03 -18.30
CA ASP A 684 27.14 -25.26 -19.10
C ASP A 684 27.71 -24.93 -20.50
N PRO A 685 29.01 -25.20 -20.75
CA PRO A 685 29.62 -24.98 -22.06
C PRO A 685 29.00 -25.77 -23.22
N SER A 686 28.19 -26.79 -22.93
CA SER A 686 27.46 -27.56 -23.94
C SER A 686 26.11 -26.95 -24.32
N TYR A 687 25.62 -26.01 -23.50
CA TYR A 687 24.38 -25.28 -23.75
C TYR A 687 24.53 -24.35 -24.96
N LYS A 688 23.52 -24.32 -25.82
CA LYS A 688 23.45 -23.44 -26.97
C LYS A 688 22.39 -22.36 -26.71
N PRO A 689 22.80 -21.10 -26.51
CA PRO A 689 21.87 -19.98 -26.38
C PRO A 689 20.84 -19.92 -27.50
N GLN A 690 19.61 -19.56 -27.16
CA GLN A 690 18.57 -19.23 -28.12
C GLN A 690 18.46 -17.71 -28.30
N ASP A 691 18.52 -17.24 -29.54
CA ASP A 691 18.49 -15.81 -29.86
C ASP A 691 17.10 -15.17 -29.66
N THR A 692 16.03 -15.95 -29.67
CA THR A 692 14.65 -15.45 -29.59
C THR A 692 13.96 -15.96 -28.32
N PRO A 693 13.33 -15.07 -27.53
CA PRO A 693 12.55 -15.50 -26.37
C PRO A 693 11.30 -16.28 -26.81
N PRO A 694 10.72 -17.11 -25.92
CA PRO A 694 9.42 -17.72 -26.18
C PRO A 694 8.34 -16.64 -26.37
N PRO A 695 7.23 -16.96 -27.08
CA PRO A 695 6.13 -16.01 -27.23
C PRO A 695 5.59 -15.53 -25.88
N ALA A 696 5.26 -14.24 -25.80
CA ALA A 696 4.60 -13.70 -24.61
C ALA A 696 3.20 -14.32 -24.45
N THR A 697 2.86 -14.68 -23.21
CA THR A 697 1.52 -15.18 -22.87
C THR A 697 0.49 -14.05 -22.89
N ASP A 698 -0.80 -14.39 -22.99
CA ASP A 698 -1.89 -13.40 -22.94
C ASP A 698 -1.80 -12.50 -21.70
N LEU A 699 -1.41 -13.05 -20.55
CA LEU A 699 -1.21 -12.27 -19.33
C LEU A 699 -0.13 -11.19 -19.50
N ARG A 700 1.01 -11.52 -20.10
CA ARG A 700 2.10 -10.55 -20.32
C ARG A 700 1.76 -9.50 -21.36
N ILE A 701 0.99 -9.89 -22.37
CA ILE A 701 0.51 -8.97 -23.40
C ILE A 701 -0.50 -7.98 -22.78
N ALA A 702 -1.36 -8.44 -21.88
CA ALA A 702 -2.37 -7.63 -21.21
C ALA A 702 -1.83 -6.67 -20.13
N LEU A 703 -0.73 -7.02 -19.48
CA LEU A 703 -0.16 -6.21 -18.40
C LEU A 703 0.32 -4.83 -18.89
N PRO A 704 0.03 -3.73 -18.16
CA PRO A 704 0.62 -2.44 -18.45
C PRO A 704 2.15 -2.47 -18.28
N PRO A 705 2.89 -1.73 -19.10
CA PRO A 705 4.31 -1.52 -18.86
C PRO A 705 4.51 -0.66 -17.62
N SER A 706 5.51 -0.98 -16.80
CA SER A 706 5.96 -0.08 -15.74
C SER A 706 7.14 0.76 -16.24
N THR A 707 7.07 2.08 -16.06
CA THR A 707 8.08 3.06 -16.47
C THR A 707 8.94 3.56 -15.34
#